data_AF-A0A2Z5KDY7-F1
#
_entry.id   AF-A0A2Z5KDY7-F1
#
_cell.length_a   1.000
_cell.length_b   1.000
_cell.length_c   1.000
_cell.angle_alpha   90.00
_cell.angle_beta   90.00
_cell.angle_gamma   90.00
#
_symmetry.space_group_name_H-M   'P 1'
#
loop_
_entity.id
_entity.type
_entity.pdbx_description
1 polymer ?
#
loop_
_entity_poly.entity_id
_entity_poly.type
_entity_poly.pdbx_seq_one_letter_code
_entity_poly.pdbx_strand_id
1 'polypeptide(L)'
;MNGAYDTPVAPAAYDPPRPTDVDALPHHDFATGDLTGWTVVSGTAFGDANVTTRTDWGWGGPFCQAETADDAAGHHLWGFNPAAGGDEATGVLRSATVVLGGDGVVDLLVSGGDDPDRLYAAVVRAAVVRADDGKVLAKATGRGVEQYRRVVFDLSAHRGERIYVEVVDRTTGGWGHINVDDVNVPVRRQHRPYTGPENTKGKERFPCHSQLIAHRGPCGKAPCLPHTVGSQAQDLRKREHDVTPATTSAFDLPDRLAHKAAPALIAGDERHFAAVADCLERSVAELTDRLEAERRAPGGKGRQAMDRDAEIHRLTARLRALRRFGLDLCLGHMVAADGSDPVYVGRLGLTDSEGRRLLVDWRSPAAEPFFGATHANPMGLASRRRYRWTDGRIADYWDEVFTADGADGHAALDDQSAFIASLGTNRSPRMRDVLGTIQADQDAIIRAGSRGALVVDGGPGTGKTVVALHRSAYLLYSDPRLGQHRRGGVLFVGPHRPYLSYVSDVLPSLGEEGVQTCVLRDLVEEGATAGEETDADVARLKSSADMVRAIEKAVRFYEEPPTEAMTVTTHWSDIRLGAADWAVAFEAAEPGTPHNEARDQVWEELLTILVDKHEGEVSEALLRTSLSQDRELLTAFDRAWPVLEATDLVGDLWSVPAYLRMCAPWLSRDEVRTLQRAEPQAWTVSDLPLLDAARQRLGDPETSRRTRLREAAVAAQRERMADVIDDLLQAHSYDDGEGVLVMLHGQDMRNSLVDESALPTATPDRLAGPFAHIVVDEAQELTDAEWRMLLLRCPSRSFTIVGDRAQARHGFTESWRERLERVGFDRIDLASLSINYRTPEEIMAEAEPVIRAALPDANVPVSIRSGGFPVVHGPVSDLRPVLDTWLAAHAEGTACVIGDPTFRPDSPRVRSLTPELSKGLEFDLVVLVDPEDFGTGIEGAVDHYVAMTRATQQLVVLTSS
;
A
#
# COMPACT_ATOMS: atom_id res chain seq x y z
N MET A 1 -5.23 -19.64 -16.54
CA MET A 1 -5.76 -18.36 -17.05
C MET A 1 -5.36 -17.30 -16.06
N ASN A 2 -4.55 -16.34 -16.52
CA ASN A 2 -4.10 -15.19 -15.74
C ASN A 2 -5.21 -14.14 -15.71
N GLY A 3 -5.29 -13.38 -14.61
CA GLY A 3 -5.86 -12.03 -14.61
C GLY A 3 -7.01 -11.79 -13.62
N ALA A 4 -6.67 -11.62 -12.35
CA ALA A 4 -7.47 -10.85 -11.42
C ALA A 4 -7.22 -9.35 -11.67
N TYR A 5 -7.91 -8.75 -12.63
CA TYR A 5 -8.10 -7.30 -12.83
C TYR A 5 -9.28 -7.14 -13.80
N ASP A 6 -10.50 -7.19 -13.28
CA ASP A 6 -11.74 -7.19 -14.09
C ASP A 6 -12.58 -5.92 -13.86
N THR A 7 -11.95 -4.85 -13.38
CA THR A 7 -12.57 -3.53 -13.24
C THR A 7 -12.42 -2.78 -14.57
N PRO A 8 -13.49 -2.21 -15.16
CA PRO A 8 -13.34 -1.26 -16.25
C PRO A 8 -12.65 -0.01 -15.69
N VAL A 9 -11.35 0.13 -15.95
CA VAL A 9 -10.58 1.33 -15.64
C VAL A 9 -10.93 2.38 -16.69
N ALA A 10 -11.36 3.57 -16.26
CA ALA A 10 -11.50 4.71 -17.16
C ALA A 10 -10.14 4.95 -17.86
N PRO A 11 -10.06 4.84 -19.19
CA PRO A 11 -8.79 4.75 -19.92
C PRO A 11 -7.84 5.93 -19.72
N ALA A 12 -8.40 7.13 -19.47
CA ALA A 12 -7.63 8.36 -19.27
C ALA A 12 -6.79 8.36 -17.98
N ALA A 13 -7.00 7.42 -17.05
CA ALA A 13 -6.41 7.45 -15.72
C ALA A 13 -5.26 6.45 -15.49
N TYR A 14 -4.86 5.65 -16.49
CA TYR A 14 -3.85 4.61 -16.32
C TYR A 14 -2.62 4.86 -17.21
N ASP A 15 -1.60 5.52 -16.65
CA ASP A 15 -0.23 5.50 -17.18
C ASP A 15 0.70 4.90 -16.11
N PRO A 16 1.09 3.63 -16.21
CA PRO A 16 1.99 3.03 -15.23
C PRO A 16 3.37 3.71 -15.34
N PRO A 17 4.07 3.95 -14.20
CA PRO A 17 5.38 4.60 -14.23
C PRO A 17 6.37 3.77 -15.05
N ARG A 18 6.66 4.24 -16.28
CA ARG A 18 7.63 3.58 -17.16
C ARG A 18 9.05 3.82 -16.63
N PRO A 19 9.89 2.79 -16.51
CA PRO A 19 11.31 2.97 -16.22
C PRO A 19 11.96 3.95 -17.22
N THR A 20 12.87 4.80 -16.77
CA THR A 20 13.46 5.87 -17.60
C THR A 20 14.36 5.37 -18.74
N ASP A 21 14.61 4.06 -18.81
CA ASP A 21 15.50 3.38 -19.76
C ASP A 21 14.78 2.60 -20.88
N VAL A 22 13.46 2.73 -21.01
CA VAL A 22 12.66 2.10 -22.08
C VAL A 22 11.97 3.09 -23.02
N ASP A 23 11.68 2.64 -24.24
CA ASP A 23 10.81 3.31 -25.22
C ASP A 23 9.43 2.63 -25.25
N ALA A 24 8.44 3.26 -25.89
CA ALA A 24 7.13 2.65 -26.16
C ALA A 24 7.17 1.81 -27.46
N LEU A 25 6.18 0.93 -27.64
CA LEU A 25 5.91 0.32 -28.94
C LEU A 25 5.53 1.44 -29.94
N PRO A 26 6.10 1.49 -31.14
CA PRO A 26 5.72 2.49 -32.13
C PRO A 26 4.24 2.37 -32.50
N HIS A 27 3.52 3.51 -32.50
CA HIS A 27 2.08 3.59 -32.82
C HIS A 27 1.23 2.64 -31.96
N HIS A 28 1.49 2.62 -30.65
CA HIS A 28 0.78 1.77 -29.70
C HIS A 28 -0.70 2.13 -29.48
N ASP A 29 -1.05 3.39 -29.73
CA ASP A 29 -2.30 4.07 -29.41
C ASP A 29 -3.03 4.54 -30.68
N PHE A 30 -2.58 4.13 -31.88
CA PHE A 30 -3.21 4.46 -33.16
C PHE A 30 -3.44 5.97 -33.44
N ALA A 31 -2.72 6.84 -32.73
CA ALA A 31 -2.84 8.30 -32.76
C ALA A 31 -2.74 8.94 -34.15
N THR A 32 -2.15 8.24 -35.13
CA THR A 32 -2.03 8.71 -36.51
C THR A 32 -3.31 8.55 -37.33
N GLY A 33 -4.34 7.90 -36.78
CA GLY A 33 -5.61 7.63 -37.49
C GLY A 33 -5.49 6.59 -38.59
N ASP A 34 -4.41 5.82 -38.59
CA ASP A 34 -4.10 4.76 -39.56
C ASP A 34 -3.34 3.61 -38.87
N LEU A 35 -3.06 2.53 -39.62
CA LEU A 35 -2.31 1.39 -39.11
C LEU A 35 -0.79 1.52 -39.29
N THR A 36 -0.26 2.75 -39.36
CA THR A 36 1.20 2.96 -39.51
C THR A 36 1.95 2.23 -38.39
N GLY A 37 3.00 1.47 -38.74
CA GLY A 37 3.76 0.65 -37.78
C GLY A 37 3.18 -0.74 -37.50
N TRP A 38 1.95 -1.02 -37.95
CA TRP A 38 1.32 -2.34 -37.93
C TRP A 38 1.19 -2.89 -39.36
N THR A 39 1.23 -4.21 -39.50
CA THR A 39 1.17 -4.94 -40.77
C THR A 39 -0.05 -5.84 -40.77
N VAL A 40 -0.96 -5.63 -41.72
CA VAL A 40 -2.05 -6.58 -41.99
C VAL A 40 -1.44 -7.82 -42.64
N VAL A 41 -1.39 -8.91 -41.90
CA VAL A 41 -0.79 -10.19 -42.32
C VAL A 41 -1.72 -10.93 -43.27
N SER A 42 -3.03 -10.85 -43.05
CA SER A 42 -4.04 -11.49 -43.92
C SER A 42 -5.44 -10.94 -43.65
N GLY A 43 -6.35 -11.13 -44.62
CA GLY A 43 -7.78 -10.83 -44.46
C GLY A 43 -8.15 -9.36 -44.66
N THR A 44 -9.40 -9.02 -44.36
CA THR A 44 -9.98 -7.67 -44.55
C THR A 44 -10.61 -7.11 -43.27
N ALA A 45 -10.50 -7.79 -42.12
CA ALA A 45 -11.00 -7.28 -40.84
C ALA A 45 -10.28 -6.02 -40.35
N PHE A 46 -9.04 -5.79 -40.80
CA PHE A 46 -8.22 -4.67 -40.35
C PHE A 46 -7.72 -3.87 -41.54
N GLY A 47 -7.95 -2.56 -41.49
CA GLY A 47 -7.42 -1.55 -42.40
C GLY A 47 -7.51 -0.16 -41.77
N ASP A 48 -6.98 0.87 -42.44
CA ASP A 48 -6.99 2.24 -41.91
C ASP A 48 -8.42 2.74 -41.64
N ALA A 49 -9.41 2.27 -42.41
CA ALA A 49 -10.82 2.57 -42.19
C ALA A 49 -11.36 2.05 -40.84
N ASN A 50 -10.70 1.08 -40.20
CA ASN A 50 -11.09 0.53 -38.90
C ASN A 50 -10.56 1.35 -37.72
N VAL A 51 -9.62 2.29 -37.96
CA VAL A 51 -9.17 3.23 -36.92
C VAL A 51 -10.16 4.40 -36.89
N THR A 52 -10.79 4.63 -35.74
CA THR A 52 -11.87 5.60 -35.59
C THR A 52 -11.71 6.41 -34.31
N THR A 53 -12.30 7.60 -34.28
CA THR A 53 -12.36 8.50 -33.10
C THR A 53 -13.77 8.52 -32.49
N ARG A 54 -14.53 7.42 -32.65
CA ARG A 54 -15.92 7.38 -32.21
C ARG A 54 -15.92 7.11 -30.71
N THR A 55 -16.63 7.91 -29.94
CA THR A 55 -16.76 7.70 -28.50
C THR A 55 -17.84 6.68 -28.15
N ASP A 56 -18.72 6.32 -29.10
CA ASP A 56 -19.80 5.34 -28.95
C ASP A 56 -19.97 4.44 -30.18
N TRP A 57 -20.49 3.23 -29.92
CA TRP A 57 -20.85 2.24 -30.96
C TRP A 57 -22.29 2.39 -31.46
N GLY A 58 -23.02 3.46 -31.08
CA GLY A 58 -24.32 3.82 -31.68
C GLY A 58 -25.58 3.09 -31.20
N TRP A 59 -25.50 1.97 -30.48
CA TRP A 59 -26.69 1.23 -29.99
C TRP A 59 -26.62 0.67 -28.55
N GLY A 60 -25.63 1.06 -27.73
CA GLY A 60 -25.55 0.51 -26.38
C GLY A 60 -24.56 1.10 -25.37
N GLY A 61 -23.81 2.18 -25.66
CA GLY A 61 -22.91 2.81 -24.69
C GLY A 61 -21.60 3.37 -25.28
N PRO A 62 -20.74 3.99 -24.44
CA PRO A 62 -19.46 4.54 -24.86
C PRO A 62 -18.34 3.49 -24.87
N PHE A 63 -17.43 3.55 -25.85
CA PHE A 63 -16.28 2.63 -25.97
C PHE A 63 -15.38 2.66 -24.74
N CYS A 64 -15.23 3.83 -24.10
CA CYS A 64 -14.18 4.08 -23.13
C CYS A 64 -12.82 3.68 -23.74
N GLN A 65 -12.44 4.32 -24.83
CA GLN A 65 -11.12 4.21 -25.45
C GLN A 65 -10.10 5.14 -24.78
N ALA A 66 -8.80 4.92 -25.00
CA ALA A 66 -7.75 5.75 -24.42
C ALA A 66 -7.75 7.18 -24.96
N GLU A 67 -7.50 8.14 -24.07
CA GLU A 67 -7.22 9.53 -24.41
C GLU A 67 -5.85 9.85 -23.81
N THR A 68 -4.82 9.96 -24.64
CA THR A 68 -3.46 10.25 -24.20
C THR A 68 -3.09 11.70 -24.53
N ALA A 69 -2.03 12.22 -23.92
CA ALA A 69 -1.53 13.56 -24.25
C ALA A 69 -1.09 13.69 -25.72
N ASP A 70 -0.69 12.58 -26.34
CA ASP A 70 -0.27 12.50 -27.73
C ASP A 70 -1.43 12.19 -28.70
N ASP A 71 -2.57 11.69 -28.19
CA ASP A 71 -3.82 11.49 -28.93
C ASP A 71 -5.07 11.95 -28.17
N ALA A 72 -5.29 13.27 -28.17
CA ALA A 72 -6.47 13.88 -27.58
C ALA A 72 -7.78 13.58 -28.35
N ALA A 73 -7.71 12.97 -29.54
CA ALA A 73 -8.88 12.61 -30.33
C ALA A 73 -9.40 11.19 -30.02
N GLY A 74 -8.62 10.39 -29.27
CA GLY A 74 -8.97 9.04 -28.84
C GLY A 74 -9.20 8.09 -30.02
N HIS A 75 -8.19 7.95 -30.88
CA HIS A 75 -8.20 6.96 -31.95
C HIS A 75 -8.10 5.56 -31.37
N HIS A 76 -8.88 4.63 -31.92
CA HIS A 76 -8.85 3.25 -31.50
C HIS A 76 -9.23 2.32 -32.66
N LEU A 77 -8.83 1.05 -32.59
CA LEU A 77 -9.15 0.07 -33.61
C LEU A 77 -10.51 -0.58 -33.33
N TRP A 78 -11.51 -0.22 -34.14
CA TRP A 78 -12.85 -0.79 -34.11
C TRP A 78 -13.02 -1.86 -35.19
N GLY A 79 -12.96 -3.14 -34.77
CA GLY A 79 -13.01 -4.30 -35.65
C GLY A 79 -14.36 -4.48 -36.35
N PHE A 80 -15.47 -4.05 -35.74
CA PHE A 80 -16.79 -4.17 -36.35
C PHE A 80 -17.01 -3.23 -37.54
N ASN A 81 -16.37 -2.05 -37.58
CA ASN A 81 -16.80 -0.88 -38.38
C ASN A 81 -17.69 -1.24 -39.59
N PRO A 82 -18.99 -0.87 -39.60
CA PRO A 82 -19.95 -1.34 -40.60
C PRO A 82 -19.62 -0.85 -42.02
N ALA A 83 -18.82 0.21 -42.16
CA ALA A 83 -18.33 0.70 -43.44
C ALA A 83 -17.11 -0.08 -43.97
N ALA A 84 -16.48 -0.91 -43.13
CA ALA A 84 -15.24 -1.64 -43.40
C ALA A 84 -15.40 -3.18 -43.36
N GLY A 85 -16.62 -3.70 -43.36
CA GLY A 85 -16.89 -5.14 -43.54
C GLY A 85 -17.72 -5.80 -42.44
N GLY A 86 -17.95 -5.13 -41.30
CA GLY A 86 -18.80 -5.70 -40.26
C GLY A 86 -18.17 -6.89 -39.56
N ASP A 87 -19.04 -7.56 -38.80
CA ASP A 87 -18.89 -8.89 -38.21
C ASP A 87 -18.59 -10.06 -39.19
N GLU A 88 -18.52 -9.80 -40.49
CA GLU A 88 -18.26 -10.82 -41.53
C GLU A 88 -16.82 -10.79 -42.03
N ALA A 89 -16.06 -9.76 -41.68
CA ALA A 89 -14.67 -9.62 -42.05
C ALA A 89 -13.78 -10.46 -41.11
N THR A 90 -12.74 -11.09 -41.66
CA THR A 90 -11.74 -11.83 -40.86
C THR A 90 -10.34 -11.38 -41.27
N GLY A 91 -9.37 -11.46 -40.38
CA GLY A 91 -8.00 -11.03 -40.66
C GLY A 91 -7.02 -11.18 -39.49
N VAL A 92 -5.77 -10.84 -39.74
CA VAL A 92 -4.70 -10.83 -38.74
C VAL A 92 -3.87 -9.56 -38.91
N LEU A 93 -3.68 -8.83 -37.82
CA LEU A 93 -2.87 -7.62 -37.73
C LEU A 93 -1.67 -7.87 -36.81
N ARG A 94 -0.49 -7.37 -37.17
CA ARG A 94 0.75 -7.60 -36.43
C ARG A 94 1.57 -6.32 -36.25
N SER A 95 2.04 -6.05 -35.05
CA SER A 95 2.93 -4.91 -34.75
C SER A 95 4.38 -5.17 -35.17
N ALA A 96 5.21 -4.13 -35.09
CA ALA A 96 6.65 -4.25 -35.24
C ALA A 96 7.27 -5.18 -34.17
N THR A 97 8.27 -5.97 -34.58
CA THR A 97 9.02 -6.82 -33.63
C THR A 97 9.99 -5.99 -32.80
N VAL A 98 9.83 -6.00 -31.49
CA VAL A 98 10.62 -5.24 -30.51
C VAL A 98 11.30 -6.16 -29.50
N VAL A 99 12.26 -5.63 -28.73
CA VAL A 99 12.91 -6.37 -27.63
C VAL A 99 12.26 -5.93 -26.32
N LEU A 100 11.69 -6.88 -25.57
CA LEU A 100 11.03 -6.57 -24.30
C LEU A 100 12.05 -6.05 -23.27
N GLY A 101 11.81 -4.84 -22.76
CA GLY A 101 12.62 -4.14 -21.76
C GLY A 101 11.86 -3.89 -20.46
N GLY A 102 12.34 -2.95 -19.65
CA GLY A 102 11.60 -2.44 -18.47
C GLY A 102 11.39 -3.51 -17.41
N ASP A 103 10.25 -3.50 -16.74
CA ASP A 103 9.78 -4.54 -15.81
C ASP A 103 9.24 -5.80 -16.53
N GLY A 104 9.03 -5.72 -17.84
CA GLY A 104 8.46 -6.78 -18.67
C GLY A 104 6.95 -6.91 -18.56
N VAL A 105 6.25 -5.91 -18.00
CA VAL A 105 4.79 -5.87 -17.97
C VAL A 105 4.29 -5.25 -19.27
N VAL A 106 3.33 -5.91 -19.92
CA VAL A 106 2.68 -5.44 -21.15
C VAL A 106 1.20 -5.28 -20.88
N ASP A 107 0.59 -4.17 -21.28
CA ASP A 107 -0.86 -3.99 -21.18
C ASP A 107 -1.47 -3.49 -22.49
N LEU A 108 -2.77 -3.76 -22.66
CA LEU A 108 -3.56 -3.29 -23.81
C LEU A 108 -5.04 -3.22 -23.46
N LEU A 109 -5.79 -2.37 -24.18
CA LEU A 109 -7.25 -2.37 -24.15
C LEU A 109 -7.78 -3.37 -25.19
N VAL A 110 -8.77 -4.18 -24.80
CA VAL A 110 -9.45 -5.13 -25.69
C VAL A 110 -10.96 -5.14 -25.47
N SER A 111 -11.75 -5.28 -26.52
CA SER A 111 -13.20 -5.54 -26.49
C SER A 111 -13.66 -6.31 -27.74
N GLY A 112 -14.97 -6.54 -27.90
CA GLY A 112 -15.54 -7.34 -28.99
C GLY A 112 -15.93 -8.75 -28.55
N GLY A 113 -15.92 -9.71 -29.47
CA GLY A 113 -16.37 -11.09 -29.26
C GLY A 113 -15.56 -11.89 -28.23
N ASP A 114 -16.21 -12.88 -27.61
CA ASP A 114 -15.62 -13.79 -26.62
C ASP A 114 -15.28 -15.15 -27.25
N ASP A 115 -14.21 -15.19 -28.06
CA ASP A 115 -13.69 -16.44 -28.62
C ASP A 115 -12.17 -16.45 -28.48
N PRO A 116 -11.62 -16.96 -27.36
CA PRO A 116 -10.18 -16.91 -27.11
C PRO A 116 -9.34 -17.70 -28.12
N ASP A 117 -9.93 -18.58 -28.94
CA ASP A 117 -9.23 -19.39 -29.93
C ASP A 117 -9.25 -18.79 -31.34
N ARG A 118 -10.19 -17.89 -31.64
CA ARG A 118 -10.37 -17.30 -32.97
C ARG A 118 -10.44 -15.77 -33.00
N LEU A 119 -10.72 -15.13 -31.87
CA LEU A 119 -10.78 -13.67 -31.66
C LEU A 119 -9.86 -13.31 -30.49
N TYR A 120 -8.62 -12.87 -30.76
CA TYR A 120 -7.72 -12.51 -29.65
C TYR A 120 -6.62 -11.53 -30.04
N ALA A 121 -6.17 -10.76 -29.05
CA ALA A 121 -4.89 -10.05 -29.07
C ALA A 121 -3.86 -10.84 -28.25
N ALA A 122 -2.69 -11.10 -28.83
CA ALA A 122 -1.64 -11.93 -28.24
C ALA A 122 -0.27 -11.28 -28.31
N VAL A 123 0.54 -11.49 -27.27
CA VAL A 123 1.98 -11.23 -27.29
C VAL A 123 2.70 -12.51 -27.69
N VAL A 124 3.43 -12.46 -28.79
CA VAL A 124 4.06 -13.61 -29.43
C VAL A 124 5.58 -13.44 -29.43
N ARG A 125 6.29 -14.49 -29.04
CA ARG A 125 7.75 -14.56 -29.16
C ARG A 125 8.14 -14.76 -30.62
N ALA A 126 8.95 -13.85 -31.18
CA ALA A 126 9.45 -13.96 -32.54
C ALA A 126 10.47 -15.10 -32.67
N ALA A 127 10.26 -16.02 -33.60
CA ALA A 127 11.24 -17.07 -33.92
C ALA A 127 12.40 -16.50 -34.75
N VAL A 128 13.60 -17.06 -34.60
CA VAL A 128 14.83 -16.56 -35.26
C VAL A 128 14.85 -16.85 -36.78
N VAL A 129 13.98 -17.74 -37.27
CA VAL A 129 14.08 -18.31 -38.64
C VAL A 129 12.92 -17.91 -39.56
N ARG A 130 11.68 -17.76 -39.06
CA ARG A 130 10.51 -17.23 -39.79
C ARG A 130 9.55 -16.53 -38.83
N ALA A 131 8.89 -15.45 -39.29
CA ALA A 131 8.01 -14.64 -38.46
C ALA A 131 6.73 -15.35 -37.99
N ASP A 132 6.37 -16.49 -38.58
CA ASP A 132 5.07 -17.15 -38.36
C ASP A 132 5.14 -18.43 -37.48
N ASP A 133 6.33 -18.81 -36.98
CA ASP A 133 6.52 -19.96 -36.06
C ASP A 133 6.61 -19.51 -34.58
N GLY A 134 6.05 -18.34 -34.26
CA GLY A 134 6.14 -17.73 -32.95
C GLY A 134 5.37 -18.49 -31.88
N LYS A 135 5.91 -18.54 -30.65
CA LYS A 135 5.21 -19.11 -29.49
C LYS A 135 4.39 -18.00 -28.82
N VAL A 136 3.08 -18.18 -28.73
CA VAL A 136 2.18 -17.29 -27.97
C VAL A 136 2.59 -17.32 -26.49
N LEU A 137 2.95 -16.16 -25.94
CA LEU A 137 3.35 -16.01 -24.54
C LEU A 137 2.15 -15.66 -23.66
N ALA A 138 1.29 -14.77 -24.14
CA ALA A 138 0.03 -14.41 -23.50
C ALA A 138 -0.99 -14.00 -24.57
N LYS A 139 -2.30 -14.20 -24.31
CA LYS A 139 -3.40 -13.78 -25.18
C LYS A 139 -4.61 -13.35 -24.37
N ALA A 140 -5.43 -12.46 -24.93
CA ALA A 140 -6.71 -12.01 -24.39
C ALA A 140 -7.75 -11.82 -25.50
N THR A 141 -9.03 -11.98 -25.14
CA THR A 141 -10.21 -11.82 -26.02
C THR A 141 -11.18 -10.80 -25.41
N GLY A 142 -12.18 -10.38 -26.20
CA GLY A 142 -13.33 -9.62 -25.73
C GLY A 142 -14.28 -10.44 -24.83
N ARG A 143 -15.42 -9.86 -24.44
CA ARG A 143 -16.45 -10.49 -23.58
C ARG A 143 -17.87 -10.41 -24.16
N GLY A 144 -17.99 -10.21 -25.48
CA GLY A 144 -19.27 -9.93 -26.12
C GLY A 144 -19.83 -8.56 -25.74
N VAL A 145 -18.93 -7.57 -25.59
CA VAL A 145 -19.25 -6.16 -25.32
C VAL A 145 -18.27 -5.27 -26.08
N GLU A 146 -18.72 -4.09 -26.49
CA GLU A 146 -17.92 -3.11 -27.24
C GLU A 146 -17.05 -2.22 -26.32
N GLN A 147 -17.40 -2.12 -25.04
CA GLN A 147 -16.65 -1.35 -24.06
C GLN A 147 -15.27 -1.97 -23.81
N TYR A 148 -14.21 -1.16 -23.95
CA TYR A 148 -12.84 -1.58 -23.71
C TYR A 148 -12.58 -1.95 -22.26
N ARG A 149 -11.74 -2.97 -22.07
CA ARG A 149 -11.16 -3.31 -20.78
C ARG A 149 -9.65 -3.42 -20.90
N ARG A 150 -8.95 -2.95 -19.87
CA ARG A 150 -7.50 -3.10 -19.74
C ARG A 150 -7.16 -4.55 -19.40
N VAL A 151 -6.21 -5.11 -20.13
CA VAL A 151 -5.62 -6.42 -19.82
C VAL A 151 -4.13 -6.24 -19.64
N VAL A 152 -3.60 -6.79 -18.55
CA VAL A 152 -2.18 -6.71 -18.18
C VAL A 152 -1.56 -8.11 -18.20
N PHE A 153 -0.40 -8.22 -18.85
CA PHE A 153 0.42 -9.42 -18.97
C PHE A 153 1.76 -9.21 -18.25
N ASP A 154 2.02 -9.99 -17.20
CA ASP A 154 3.35 -10.08 -16.61
C ASP A 154 4.22 -11.01 -17.46
N LEU A 155 5.13 -10.42 -18.24
CA LEU A 155 6.11 -11.11 -19.07
C LEU A 155 7.54 -10.85 -18.58
N SER A 156 7.72 -10.54 -17.29
CA SER A 156 9.02 -10.30 -16.65
C SER A 156 10.04 -11.43 -16.87
N ALA A 157 9.56 -12.68 -16.97
CA ALA A 157 10.37 -13.87 -17.29
C ALA A 157 10.91 -13.89 -18.75
N HIS A 158 10.39 -13.04 -19.63
CA HIS A 158 10.70 -12.97 -21.05
C HIS A 158 11.47 -11.69 -21.43
N ARG A 159 11.98 -10.95 -20.45
CA ARG A 159 12.79 -9.75 -20.67
C ARG A 159 14.02 -10.06 -21.54
N GLY A 160 14.30 -9.19 -22.50
CA GLY A 160 15.37 -9.35 -23.47
C GLY A 160 15.04 -10.25 -24.66
N GLU A 161 13.86 -10.89 -24.69
CA GLU A 161 13.39 -11.65 -25.85
C GLU A 161 12.79 -10.71 -26.91
N ARG A 162 12.81 -11.16 -28.17
CA ARG A 162 12.13 -10.46 -29.28
C ARG A 162 10.66 -10.87 -29.31
N ILE A 163 9.77 -9.89 -29.24
CA ILE A 163 8.32 -10.10 -29.22
C ILE A 163 7.61 -9.21 -30.25
N TYR A 164 6.39 -9.58 -30.62
CA TYR A 164 5.44 -8.71 -31.31
C TYR A 164 4.02 -8.97 -30.77
N VAL A 165 3.16 -7.99 -30.91
CA VAL A 165 1.71 -8.11 -30.65
C VAL A 165 1.00 -8.50 -31.94
N GLU A 166 0.10 -9.47 -31.87
CA GLU A 166 -0.73 -9.99 -32.96
C GLU A 166 -2.20 -9.94 -32.56
N VAL A 167 -3.03 -9.36 -33.43
CA VAL A 167 -4.49 -9.29 -33.26
C VAL A 167 -5.11 -10.18 -34.34
N VAL A 168 -5.94 -11.13 -33.91
CA VAL A 168 -6.51 -12.17 -34.75
C VAL A 168 -8.02 -12.09 -34.71
N ASP A 169 -8.61 -12.07 -35.89
CA ASP A 169 -10.05 -12.16 -36.12
C ASP A 169 -10.35 -13.26 -37.15
N ARG A 170 -11.02 -14.33 -36.73
CA ARG A 170 -11.36 -15.48 -37.59
C ARG A 170 -12.81 -15.94 -37.41
N THR A 171 -13.65 -15.15 -36.77
CA THR A 171 -15.03 -15.53 -36.45
C THR A 171 -15.99 -14.65 -37.23
N THR A 172 -17.06 -15.23 -37.77
CA THR A 172 -18.12 -14.51 -38.49
C THR A 172 -19.45 -14.66 -37.74
N GLY A 173 -20.29 -13.61 -37.75
CA GLY A 173 -21.61 -13.59 -37.07
C GLY A 173 -21.68 -12.52 -35.99
N GLY A 174 -22.78 -12.42 -35.21
CA GLY A 174 -23.13 -11.23 -34.40
C GLY A 174 -22.21 -10.77 -33.25
N TRP A 175 -20.95 -11.25 -33.21
CA TRP A 175 -19.82 -10.79 -32.38
C TRP A 175 -18.48 -11.18 -33.05
N GLY A 176 -18.46 -11.26 -34.38
CA GLY A 176 -17.33 -11.70 -35.21
C GLY A 176 -16.31 -10.59 -35.43
N HIS A 177 -15.91 -9.91 -34.35
CA HIS A 177 -14.91 -8.87 -34.39
C HIS A 177 -14.14 -8.75 -33.07
N ILE A 178 -12.93 -8.17 -33.14
CA ILE A 178 -12.15 -7.78 -31.96
C ILE A 178 -11.68 -6.33 -32.08
N ASN A 179 -11.77 -5.62 -30.97
CA ASN A 179 -11.32 -4.23 -30.85
C ASN A 179 -10.07 -4.18 -30.00
N VAL A 180 -9.11 -3.32 -30.35
CA VAL A 180 -7.86 -3.15 -29.60
C VAL A 180 -7.50 -1.67 -29.51
N ASP A 181 -6.93 -1.26 -28.38
CA ASP A 181 -6.43 0.10 -28.18
C ASP A 181 -5.27 0.12 -27.14
N ASP A 182 -4.52 1.21 -27.11
CA ASP A 182 -3.47 1.55 -26.11
C ASP A 182 -2.55 0.38 -25.71
N VAL A 183 -1.78 -0.11 -26.69
CA VAL A 183 -0.92 -1.31 -26.58
C VAL A 183 0.45 -0.97 -26.00
N ASN A 184 0.55 -0.93 -24.68
CA ASN A 184 1.75 -0.57 -23.95
C ASN A 184 2.74 -1.73 -23.80
N VAL A 185 3.85 -1.67 -24.54
CA VAL A 185 4.99 -2.59 -24.40
C VAL A 185 6.25 -1.80 -24.02
N PRO A 186 6.94 -2.14 -22.91
CA PRO A 186 8.22 -1.53 -22.59
C PRO A 186 9.29 -2.05 -23.54
N VAL A 187 9.75 -1.20 -24.45
CA VAL A 187 10.76 -1.53 -25.46
C VAL A 187 12.14 -1.18 -24.95
N ARG A 188 13.08 -2.13 -24.97
CA ARG A 188 14.46 -1.87 -24.58
C ARG A 188 15.12 -0.88 -25.54
N ARG A 189 15.58 0.28 -25.02
CA ARG A 189 16.38 1.26 -25.77
C ARG A 189 17.62 0.62 -26.37
N GLN A 190 17.77 0.69 -27.69
CA GLN A 190 19.05 0.37 -28.33
C GLN A 190 20.00 1.56 -28.12
N HIS A 191 21.11 1.33 -27.41
CA HIS A 191 22.16 2.33 -27.25
C HIS A 191 22.73 2.69 -28.64
N ARG A 192 22.28 3.80 -29.24
CA ARG A 192 22.94 4.37 -30.41
C ARG A 192 24.28 4.94 -29.93
N PRO A 193 25.43 4.51 -30.47
CA PRO A 193 26.65 5.26 -30.24
C PRO A 193 26.45 6.68 -30.81
N TYR A 194 26.70 7.67 -29.95
CA TYR A 194 26.60 9.09 -30.24
C TYR A 194 27.46 9.44 -31.47
N THR A 195 26.83 9.85 -32.57
CA THR A 195 27.50 10.50 -33.71
C THR A 195 27.36 12.00 -33.50
N GLY A 196 28.40 12.61 -32.91
CA GLY A 196 28.45 14.06 -32.72
C GLY A 196 28.51 14.83 -34.05
N PRO A 197 28.17 16.13 -34.06
CA PRO A 197 28.13 16.92 -35.27
C PRO A 197 29.54 17.13 -35.84
N GLU A 198 29.65 17.04 -37.15
CA GLU A 198 30.87 17.31 -37.92
C GLU A 198 31.43 18.70 -37.60
N ASN A 199 32.58 18.75 -36.94
CA ASN A 199 33.37 19.96 -36.84
C ASN A 199 34.54 19.88 -37.83
N THR A 200 34.32 20.45 -39.02
CA THR A 200 35.37 20.72 -40.00
C THR A 200 36.35 21.75 -39.45
N LYS A 201 37.58 21.32 -39.14
CA LYS A 201 38.89 21.91 -39.54
C LYS A 201 39.97 21.64 -38.50
N GLY A 202 41.15 21.27 -39.00
CA GLY A 202 42.42 21.57 -38.33
C GLY A 202 43.27 20.35 -37.98
N LYS A 203 44.11 19.95 -38.94
CA LYS A 203 45.28 19.08 -38.77
C LYS A 203 46.09 19.46 -37.52
N GLU A 204 46.55 18.47 -36.77
CA GLU A 204 47.98 18.31 -36.45
C GLU A 204 48.29 16.92 -35.89
N ARG A 205 49.52 16.45 -36.19
CA ARG A 205 50.02 15.08 -36.01
C ARG A 205 50.74 14.92 -34.66
N PHE A 206 50.96 13.64 -34.33
CA PHE A 206 52.09 13.04 -33.58
C PHE A 206 51.88 12.65 -32.10
N PRO A 207 52.64 11.64 -31.60
CA PRO A 207 52.04 10.39 -31.12
C PRO A 207 52.23 10.13 -29.62
N CYS A 208 51.54 9.08 -29.16
CA CYS A 208 51.59 8.50 -27.83
C CYS A 208 53.01 8.00 -27.46
N HIS A 209 53.52 8.44 -26.31
CA HIS A 209 54.66 7.83 -25.64
C HIS A 209 54.46 7.79 -24.12
N SER A 210 54.78 6.63 -23.56
CA SER A 210 55.19 6.36 -22.16
C SER A 210 54.11 6.54 -21.07
N GLN A 211 54.00 5.69 -20.04
CA GLN A 211 54.95 4.75 -19.47
C GLN A 211 54.22 3.78 -18.52
N LEU A 212 54.50 2.48 -18.64
CA LEU A 212 54.25 1.45 -17.63
C LEU A 212 55.62 0.90 -17.23
N ILE A 213 55.89 0.80 -15.94
CA ILE A 213 57.03 0.06 -15.37
C ILE A 213 56.47 -1.17 -14.67
N ALA A 214 56.84 -2.37 -15.14
CA ALA A 214 57.40 -3.44 -14.31
C ALA A 214 57.79 -4.67 -15.14
N HIS A 215 59.00 -5.16 -14.87
CA HIS A 215 59.74 -6.21 -15.55
C HIS A 215 59.17 -7.63 -15.40
N ARG A 216 59.35 -8.49 -16.43
CA ARG A 216 60.25 -9.67 -16.41
C ARG A 216 60.30 -10.36 -17.79
N GLY A 217 61.50 -10.77 -18.19
CA GLY A 217 61.86 -11.20 -19.55
C GLY A 217 61.65 -12.70 -19.87
N PRO A 218 61.96 -13.11 -21.12
CA PRO A 218 61.51 -14.35 -21.76
C PRO A 218 62.66 -15.36 -21.98
N CYS A 219 62.36 -16.60 -22.39
CA CYS A 219 62.92 -17.27 -23.59
C CYS A 219 62.49 -18.75 -23.68
N GLY A 220 62.20 -19.24 -24.89
CA GLY A 220 62.21 -20.69 -25.21
C GLY A 220 61.24 -21.12 -26.32
N LYS A 221 61.75 -21.25 -27.56
CA LYS A 221 61.03 -21.59 -28.80
C LYS A 221 60.86 -23.11 -29.06
N ALA A 222 59.68 -23.49 -29.56
CA ALA A 222 59.39 -24.38 -30.74
C ALA A 222 59.36 -25.92 -30.56
N PRO A 223 58.81 -26.72 -31.53
CA PRO A 223 57.65 -26.56 -32.46
C PRO A 223 56.70 -27.81 -32.49
N CYS A 224 55.71 -27.80 -33.39
CA CYS A 224 54.60 -28.78 -33.53
C CYS A 224 54.88 -30.03 -34.42
N LEU A 225 53.99 -31.04 -34.27
CA LEU A 225 53.49 -32.12 -35.19
C LEU A 225 54.03 -33.56 -34.98
N PRO A 226 53.35 -34.66 -35.46
CA PRO A 226 51.92 -35.05 -35.28
C PRO A 226 51.69 -36.60 -35.12
N HIS A 227 50.41 -36.99 -34.94
CA HIS A 227 49.74 -38.32 -35.14
C HIS A 227 50.17 -39.56 -34.32
N THR A 228 49.20 -40.30 -33.74
CA THR A 228 48.78 -41.68 -34.14
C THR A 228 47.52 -42.12 -33.36
N VAL A 229 46.68 -42.90 -34.04
CA VAL A 229 45.38 -43.51 -33.64
C VAL A 229 45.59 -44.79 -32.81
N GLY A 230 44.66 -45.09 -31.88
CA GLY A 230 44.24 -46.48 -31.63
C GLY A 230 44.21 -47.01 -30.19
N SER A 231 42.98 -47.32 -29.74
CA SER A 231 42.56 -48.34 -28.77
C SER A 231 43.11 -48.32 -27.33
N GLN A 232 42.21 -48.26 -26.35
CA GLN A 232 41.74 -49.45 -25.64
C GLN A 232 40.61 -49.09 -24.67
N ALA A 233 39.47 -49.76 -24.85
CA ALA A 233 38.45 -49.93 -23.83
C ALA A 233 38.96 -50.91 -22.77
N GLN A 234 38.36 -50.83 -21.58
CA GLN A 234 38.58 -51.65 -20.36
C GLN A 234 39.54 -51.04 -19.34
N ASP A 235 39.05 -50.09 -18.55
CA ASP A 235 39.01 -50.29 -17.09
C ASP A 235 38.02 -49.32 -16.43
N LEU A 236 36.73 -49.65 -16.52
CA LEU A 236 35.70 -49.17 -15.61
C LEU A 236 35.59 -50.20 -14.50
N ARG A 237 35.93 -49.80 -13.27
CA ARG A 237 35.31 -50.17 -11.96
C ARG A 237 36.36 -50.16 -10.85
N LYS A 238 36.58 -48.98 -10.26
CA LYS A 238 36.86 -48.77 -8.82
C LYS A 238 37.18 -47.30 -8.60
N ARG A 239 36.15 -46.52 -8.28
CA ARG A 239 36.16 -45.30 -7.45
C ARG A 239 34.73 -44.75 -7.48
N GLU A 240 33.85 -45.49 -6.83
CA GLU A 240 32.60 -44.94 -6.33
C GLU A 240 32.88 -44.45 -4.89
N HIS A 241 32.30 -43.30 -4.58
CA HIS A 241 32.16 -42.68 -3.26
C HIS A 241 33.40 -41.95 -2.71
N ASP A 242 33.58 -40.71 -3.17
CA ASP A 242 33.69 -39.57 -2.25
C ASP A 242 33.26 -38.29 -3.00
N VAL A 243 31.96 -37.97 -2.94
CA VAL A 243 31.45 -36.65 -3.28
C VAL A 243 30.88 -36.10 -1.98
N THR A 244 31.73 -35.44 -1.21
CA THR A 244 31.27 -34.51 -0.18
C THR A 244 30.76 -33.26 -0.92
N PRO A 245 29.47 -32.90 -0.79
CA PRO A 245 29.03 -31.61 -1.29
C PRO A 245 29.75 -30.54 -0.47
N ALA A 246 30.41 -29.59 -1.12
CA ALA A 246 30.96 -28.42 -0.46
C ALA A 246 29.79 -27.58 0.07
N THR A 247 29.38 -27.82 1.31
CA THR A 247 28.46 -26.94 2.04
C THR A 247 29.16 -25.62 2.26
N THR A 248 28.76 -24.59 1.51
CA THR A 248 29.16 -23.20 1.79
C THR A 248 28.72 -22.84 3.20
N SER A 249 29.69 -22.60 4.10
CA SER A 249 29.48 -22.16 5.48
C SER A 249 28.55 -20.95 5.56
N ALA A 250 27.68 -20.93 6.56
CA ALA A 250 26.79 -19.81 6.85
C ALA A 250 27.56 -18.58 7.39
N PHE A 251 28.78 -18.76 7.89
CA PHE A 251 29.62 -17.71 8.45
C PHE A 251 30.63 -17.17 7.42
N ASP A 252 30.65 -15.85 7.25
CA ASP A 252 31.62 -15.12 6.43
C ASP A 252 32.23 -13.97 7.25
N LEU A 253 33.02 -14.38 8.24
CA LEU A 253 33.62 -13.48 9.21
C LEU A 253 34.86 -12.81 8.61
N PRO A 254 34.99 -11.47 8.66
CA PRO A 254 36.20 -10.78 8.22
C PRO A 254 37.45 -11.27 8.98
N ASP A 255 38.64 -11.18 8.38
CA ASP A 255 39.89 -11.68 8.97
C ASP A 255 40.13 -11.24 10.43
N ARG A 256 39.71 -10.02 10.78
CA ARG A 256 39.82 -9.48 12.16
C ARG A 256 39.02 -10.30 13.19
N LEU A 257 38.01 -11.05 12.75
CA LEU A 257 37.13 -11.92 13.56
C LEU A 257 37.40 -13.42 13.34
N ALA A 258 38.50 -13.80 12.69
CA ALA A 258 38.79 -15.21 12.37
C ALA A 258 38.82 -16.14 13.61
N HIS A 259 39.13 -15.62 14.79
CA HIS A 259 39.08 -16.38 16.05
C HIS A 259 37.66 -16.84 16.43
N LYS A 260 36.62 -16.10 16.00
CA LYS A 260 35.21 -16.47 16.18
C LYS A 260 34.77 -17.59 15.22
N ALA A 261 35.53 -17.88 14.16
CA ALA A 261 35.23 -18.96 13.21
C ALA A 261 35.63 -20.36 13.72
N ALA A 262 36.06 -20.49 14.98
CA ALA A 262 36.49 -21.78 15.54
C ALA A 262 35.32 -22.79 15.52
N PRO A 263 35.53 -24.05 15.05
CA PRO A 263 34.45 -25.04 14.97
C PRO A 263 33.75 -25.32 16.30
N ALA A 264 34.45 -25.19 17.43
CA ALA A 264 33.86 -25.33 18.77
C ALA A 264 32.76 -24.29 19.06
N LEU A 265 32.79 -23.13 18.39
CA LEU A 265 31.84 -22.03 18.59
C LEU A 265 30.68 -22.03 17.59
N ILE A 266 30.91 -22.45 16.35
CA ILE A 266 29.92 -22.31 15.25
C ILE A 266 29.38 -23.63 14.70
N ALA A 267 29.98 -24.79 15.02
CA ALA A 267 29.56 -26.06 14.39
C ALA A 267 28.14 -26.49 14.80
N GLY A 268 27.65 -26.07 15.97
CA GLY A 268 26.25 -26.26 16.36
C GLY A 268 25.31 -25.51 15.43
N ASP A 269 25.57 -24.21 15.29
CA ASP A 269 24.81 -23.28 14.44
C ASP A 269 24.83 -23.72 12.97
N GLU A 270 25.98 -24.11 12.43
CA GLU A 270 26.10 -24.63 11.05
C GLU A 270 25.20 -25.85 10.79
N ARG A 271 25.15 -26.80 11.73
CA ARG A 271 24.25 -27.96 11.61
C ARG A 271 22.79 -27.54 11.66
N HIS A 272 22.45 -26.56 12.50
CA HIS A 272 21.09 -26.04 12.60
C HIS A 272 20.68 -25.29 11.33
N PHE A 273 21.57 -24.45 10.79
CA PHE A 273 21.32 -23.72 9.55
C PHE A 273 21.16 -24.63 8.34
N ALA A 274 21.93 -25.73 8.26
CA ALA A 274 21.71 -26.74 7.24
C ALA A 274 20.28 -27.32 7.32
N ALA A 275 19.80 -27.65 8.53
CA ALA A 275 18.44 -28.14 8.72
C ALA A 275 17.37 -27.08 8.37
N VAL A 276 17.62 -25.81 8.69
CA VAL A 276 16.74 -24.68 8.32
C VAL A 276 16.68 -24.50 6.81
N ALA A 277 17.83 -24.52 6.11
CA ALA A 277 17.89 -24.43 4.65
C ALA A 277 17.10 -25.56 3.98
N ASP A 278 17.36 -26.81 4.38
CA ASP A 278 16.66 -27.99 3.85
C ASP A 278 15.15 -27.92 4.10
N CYS A 279 14.73 -27.40 5.26
CA CYS A 279 13.32 -27.23 5.60
C CYS A 279 12.67 -26.12 4.77
N LEU A 280 13.37 -25.00 4.57
CA LEU A 280 12.89 -23.86 3.80
C LEU A 280 12.71 -24.24 2.32
N GLU A 281 13.72 -24.88 1.72
CA GLU A 281 13.66 -25.36 0.33
C GLU A 281 12.48 -26.30 0.11
N ARG A 282 12.30 -27.29 1.02
CA ARG A 282 11.16 -28.22 0.96
C ARG A 282 9.82 -27.50 1.11
N SER A 283 9.70 -26.61 2.09
CA SER A 283 8.45 -25.86 2.32
C SER A 283 8.08 -24.98 1.11
N VAL A 284 9.07 -24.34 0.49
CA VAL A 284 8.87 -23.53 -0.72
C VAL A 284 8.44 -24.42 -1.89
N ALA A 285 9.06 -25.58 -2.08
CA ALA A 285 8.67 -26.54 -3.12
C ALA A 285 7.23 -27.04 -2.91
N GLU A 286 6.89 -27.52 -1.72
CA GLU A 286 5.55 -28.04 -1.38
C GLU A 286 4.45 -26.98 -1.57
N LEU A 287 4.68 -25.75 -1.12
CA LEU A 287 3.73 -24.65 -1.30
C LEU A 287 3.61 -24.23 -2.75
N THR A 288 4.69 -24.29 -3.53
CA THR A 288 4.67 -24.01 -4.97
C THR A 288 3.81 -25.05 -5.68
N ASP A 289 4.06 -26.33 -5.43
CA ASP A 289 3.30 -27.43 -6.04
C ASP A 289 1.81 -27.36 -5.68
N ARG A 290 1.50 -27.07 -4.41
CA ARG A 290 0.11 -26.89 -3.95
C ARG A 290 -0.56 -25.68 -4.60
N LEU A 291 0.13 -24.54 -4.69
CA LEU A 291 -0.39 -23.35 -5.37
C LEU A 291 -0.67 -23.62 -6.85
N GLU A 292 0.21 -24.35 -7.53
CA GLU A 292 -0.02 -24.75 -8.91
C GLU A 292 -1.18 -25.74 -9.05
N ALA A 293 -1.33 -26.69 -8.12
CA ALA A 293 -2.45 -27.61 -8.10
C ALA A 293 -3.79 -26.88 -7.92
N GLU A 294 -3.88 -25.95 -6.97
CA GLU A 294 -5.08 -25.12 -6.76
C GLU A 294 -5.38 -24.22 -7.97
N ARG A 295 -4.35 -23.65 -8.61
CA ARG A 295 -4.52 -22.86 -9.86
C ARG A 295 -4.99 -23.70 -11.05
N ARG A 296 -4.63 -24.99 -11.09
CA ARG A 296 -5.06 -25.95 -12.12
C ARG A 296 -6.43 -26.56 -11.82
N ALA A 297 -6.87 -26.54 -10.57
CA ALA A 297 -8.18 -27.05 -10.18
C ALA A 297 -9.30 -26.27 -10.90
N PRO A 298 -10.35 -26.95 -11.40
CA PRO A 298 -11.47 -26.29 -12.06
C PRO A 298 -12.12 -25.28 -11.12
N GLY A 299 -12.35 -24.06 -11.61
CA GLY A 299 -13.10 -23.04 -10.87
C GLY A 299 -14.54 -23.51 -10.69
N GLY A 300 -14.89 -23.94 -9.47
CA GLY A 300 -16.27 -24.28 -9.13
C GLY A 300 -17.19 -23.06 -9.23
N LYS A 301 -18.50 -23.24 -8.99
CA LYS A 301 -19.45 -22.11 -8.96
C LYS A 301 -19.61 -21.57 -7.54
N GLY A 302 -19.83 -20.25 -7.41
CA GLY A 302 -20.11 -19.58 -6.15
C GLY A 302 -19.02 -19.77 -5.10
N ARG A 303 -19.38 -20.32 -3.93
CA ARG A 303 -18.50 -20.50 -2.77
C ARG A 303 -17.22 -21.28 -3.08
N GLN A 304 -17.26 -22.26 -3.99
CA GLN A 304 -16.07 -23.03 -4.36
C GLN A 304 -15.01 -22.19 -5.10
N ALA A 305 -15.43 -21.23 -5.94
CA ALA A 305 -14.50 -20.30 -6.58
C ALA A 305 -13.88 -19.35 -5.54
N MET A 306 -14.69 -18.81 -4.64
CA MET A 306 -14.22 -17.92 -3.58
C MET A 306 -13.24 -18.61 -2.62
N ASP A 307 -13.56 -19.83 -2.18
CA ASP A 307 -12.69 -20.62 -1.31
C ASP A 307 -11.37 -20.95 -2.01
N ARG A 308 -11.40 -21.28 -3.31
CA ARG A 308 -10.20 -21.52 -4.13
C ARG A 308 -9.36 -20.25 -4.28
N ASP A 309 -9.98 -19.11 -4.62
CA ASP A 309 -9.25 -17.86 -4.81
C ASP A 309 -8.65 -17.36 -3.49
N ALA A 310 -9.38 -17.50 -2.37
CA ALA A 310 -8.86 -17.25 -1.04
C ALA A 310 -7.68 -18.16 -0.68
N GLU A 311 -7.75 -19.45 -1.03
CA GLU A 311 -6.66 -20.40 -0.85
C GLU A 311 -5.44 -20.04 -1.71
N ILE A 312 -5.65 -19.67 -2.98
CA ILE A 312 -4.59 -19.19 -3.89
C ILE A 312 -3.92 -17.94 -3.31
N HIS A 313 -4.69 -16.97 -2.81
CA HIS A 313 -4.15 -15.78 -2.17
C HIS A 313 -3.34 -16.13 -0.93
N ARG A 314 -3.85 -17.00 -0.05
CA ARG A 314 -3.17 -17.46 1.16
C ARG A 314 -1.84 -18.17 0.85
N LEU A 315 -1.86 -19.10 -0.10
CA LEU A 315 -0.66 -19.83 -0.54
C LEU A 315 0.35 -18.89 -1.20
N THR A 316 -0.12 -17.95 -2.02
CA THR A 316 0.74 -16.95 -2.68
C THR A 316 1.44 -16.05 -1.65
N ALA A 317 0.70 -15.52 -0.68
CA ALA A 317 1.26 -14.68 0.39
C ALA A 317 2.29 -15.46 1.23
N ARG A 318 1.96 -16.70 1.64
CA ARG A 318 2.90 -17.53 2.42
C ARG A 318 4.17 -17.86 1.63
N LEU A 319 4.05 -18.16 0.34
CA LEU A 319 5.17 -18.46 -0.53
C LEU A 319 6.08 -17.24 -0.74
N ARG A 320 5.50 -16.05 -0.94
CA ARG A 320 6.25 -14.78 -1.02
C ARG A 320 7.02 -14.51 0.27
N ALA A 321 6.37 -14.67 1.42
CA ALA A 321 6.99 -14.48 2.72
C ALA A 321 8.20 -15.42 2.94
N LEU A 322 8.09 -16.69 2.57
CA LEU A 322 9.21 -17.64 2.69
C LEU A 322 10.33 -17.41 1.67
N ARG A 323 10.00 -17.03 0.43
CA ARG A 323 11.01 -16.76 -0.63
C ARG A 323 11.78 -15.46 -0.40
N ARG A 324 11.25 -14.55 0.42
CA ARG A 324 11.90 -13.29 0.73
C ARG A 324 13.17 -13.47 1.56
N PHE A 325 13.19 -14.47 2.44
CA PHE A 325 14.29 -14.71 3.37
C PHE A 325 15.02 -15.98 2.98
N GLY A 326 16.34 -15.98 3.14
CA GLY A 326 17.17 -17.18 3.17
C GLY A 326 17.45 -17.59 4.62
N LEU A 327 18.70 -17.90 4.94
CA LEU A 327 19.12 -18.19 6.31
C LEU A 327 19.03 -16.99 7.26
N ASP A 328 18.99 -15.76 6.71
CA ASP A 328 18.76 -14.50 7.42
C ASP A 328 17.36 -14.38 8.06
N LEU A 329 16.52 -15.41 7.85
CA LEU A 329 15.33 -15.65 8.64
C LEU A 329 15.64 -15.82 10.14
N CYS A 330 16.79 -16.41 10.49
CA CYS A 330 17.19 -16.66 11.87
C CYS A 330 17.90 -15.44 12.49
N LEU A 331 17.33 -14.86 13.54
CA LEU A 331 17.88 -13.68 14.22
C LEU A 331 18.97 -14.05 15.23
N GLY A 332 18.86 -15.23 15.84
CA GLY A 332 19.70 -15.66 16.94
C GLY A 332 19.14 -16.88 17.64
N HIS A 333 19.75 -17.27 18.75
CA HIS A 333 19.21 -18.28 19.65
C HIS A 333 19.41 -17.91 21.11
N MET A 334 18.68 -18.57 21.99
CA MET A 334 18.81 -18.43 23.43
C MET A 334 18.91 -19.80 24.09
N VAL A 335 19.66 -19.86 25.18
CA VAL A 335 19.88 -21.06 25.98
C VAL A 335 19.32 -20.79 27.36
N ALA A 336 18.39 -21.62 27.81
CA ALA A 336 17.81 -21.49 29.14
C ALA A 336 18.78 -22.03 30.21
N ALA A 337 18.66 -21.52 31.43
CA ALA A 337 19.50 -21.92 32.55
C ALA A 337 19.22 -23.34 33.07
N ASP A 338 18.15 -23.98 32.61
CA ASP A 338 17.78 -25.35 32.95
C ASP A 338 18.55 -26.43 32.15
N GLY A 339 19.40 -26.02 31.21
CA GLY A 339 20.20 -26.93 30.39
C GLY A 339 19.44 -27.54 29.20
N SER A 340 18.29 -26.97 28.82
CA SER A 340 17.57 -27.35 27.59
C SER A 340 18.33 -26.96 26.31
N ASP A 341 17.96 -27.61 25.20
CA ASP A 341 18.54 -27.32 23.89
C ASP A 341 18.30 -25.86 23.46
N PRO A 342 19.21 -25.25 22.69
CA PRO A 342 19.06 -23.87 22.22
C PRO A 342 17.76 -23.65 21.45
N VAL A 343 17.04 -22.59 21.80
CA VAL A 343 15.84 -22.15 21.09
C VAL A 343 16.23 -21.07 20.09
N TYR A 344 16.13 -21.37 18.80
CA TYR A 344 16.40 -20.42 17.74
C TYR A 344 15.18 -19.55 17.45
N VAL A 345 15.42 -18.25 17.34
CA VAL A 345 14.39 -17.23 17.09
C VAL A 345 14.55 -16.73 15.66
N GLY A 346 13.45 -16.73 14.90
CA GLY A 346 13.41 -16.27 13.53
C GLY A 346 12.33 -15.22 13.28
N ARG A 347 12.44 -14.52 12.15
CA ARG A 347 11.42 -13.58 11.66
C ARG A 347 10.08 -14.27 11.39
N LEU A 348 10.13 -15.56 11.04
CA LEU A 348 8.99 -16.43 10.87
C LEU A 348 9.24 -17.74 11.62
N GLY A 349 8.17 -18.33 12.14
CA GLY A 349 8.21 -19.70 12.65
C GLY A 349 8.44 -20.73 11.53
N LEU A 350 9.33 -21.68 11.79
CA LEU A 350 9.64 -22.80 10.90
C LEU A 350 9.61 -24.12 11.66
N THR A 351 8.84 -25.07 11.15
CA THR A 351 8.69 -26.42 11.70
C THR A 351 9.01 -27.40 10.60
N ASP A 352 9.83 -28.40 10.89
CA ASP A 352 10.17 -29.43 9.91
C ASP A 352 9.04 -30.46 9.74
N SER A 353 9.22 -31.36 8.77
CA SER A 353 8.29 -32.45 8.46
C SER A 353 8.08 -33.44 9.61
N GLU A 354 8.99 -33.48 10.59
CA GLU A 354 8.90 -34.33 11.78
C GLU A 354 8.18 -33.63 12.94
N GLY A 355 7.75 -32.38 12.75
CA GLY A 355 7.09 -31.56 13.76
C GLY A 355 8.06 -30.89 14.73
N ARG A 356 9.38 -30.96 14.49
CA ARG A 356 10.39 -30.27 15.30
C ARG A 356 10.39 -28.79 14.92
N ARG A 357 10.30 -27.94 15.94
CA ARG A 357 10.37 -26.48 15.76
C ARG A 357 11.82 -26.08 15.57
N LEU A 358 12.17 -25.70 14.34
CA LEU A 358 13.51 -25.24 13.99
C LEU A 358 13.68 -23.75 14.30
N LEU A 359 12.65 -22.94 14.11
CA LEU A 359 12.63 -21.51 14.44
C LEU A 359 11.34 -21.16 15.16
N VAL A 360 11.47 -20.45 16.28
CA VAL A 360 10.36 -19.80 16.96
C VAL A 360 10.17 -18.42 16.35
N ASP A 361 8.92 -18.09 16.00
CA ASP A 361 8.58 -16.76 15.52
C ASP A 361 8.85 -15.71 16.60
N TRP A 362 9.55 -14.63 16.24
CA TRP A 362 9.89 -13.54 17.17
C TRP A 362 8.67 -12.92 17.84
N ARG A 363 7.49 -12.96 17.20
CA ARG A 363 6.21 -12.45 17.74
C ARG A 363 5.60 -13.38 18.80
N SER A 364 6.11 -14.61 18.93
CA SER A 364 5.65 -15.56 19.95
C SER A 364 6.00 -15.08 21.36
N PRO A 365 5.14 -15.33 22.37
CA PRO A 365 5.53 -15.16 23.78
C PRO A 365 6.76 -15.99 24.16
N ALA A 366 6.95 -17.15 23.51
CA ALA A 366 8.12 -17.98 23.74
C ALA A 366 9.45 -17.32 23.30
N ALA A 367 9.40 -16.27 22.47
CA ALA A 367 10.58 -15.51 22.05
C ALA A 367 10.81 -14.24 22.89
N GLU A 368 9.93 -13.90 23.83
CA GLU A 368 10.05 -12.71 24.68
C GLU A 368 11.40 -12.64 25.42
N PRO A 369 11.93 -13.71 26.05
CA PRO A 369 13.21 -13.64 26.73
C PRO A 369 14.37 -13.23 25.82
N PHE A 370 14.32 -13.53 24.52
CA PHE A 370 15.38 -13.17 23.58
C PHE A 370 15.57 -11.65 23.46
N PHE A 371 14.49 -10.89 23.57
CA PHE A 371 14.47 -9.43 23.46
C PHE A 371 14.43 -8.73 24.82
N GLY A 372 13.57 -9.20 25.73
CA GLY A 372 13.31 -8.58 27.03
C GLY A 372 14.33 -8.90 28.13
N ALA A 373 15.14 -9.96 27.99
CA ALA A 373 16.10 -10.32 29.04
C ALA A 373 17.20 -9.27 29.20
N THR A 374 17.47 -8.92 30.47
CA THR A 374 18.55 -8.03 30.90
C THR A 374 19.38 -8.74 31.98
N HIS A 375 20.57 -8.22 32.32
CA HIS A 375 21.34 -8.77 33.46
C HIS A 375 20.59 -8.64 34.79
N ALA A 376 19.75 -7.61 34.95
CA ALA A 376 18.93 -7.42 36.14
C ALA A 376 17.72 -8.37 36.17
N ASN A 377 17.16 -8.71 35.01
CA ASN A 377 16.09 -9.69 34.84
C ASN A 377 16.41 -10.64 33.67
N PRO A 378 17.14 -11.74 33.91
CA PRO A 378 17.54 -12.69 32.86
C PRO A 378 16.41 -13.48 32.21
N MET A 379 15.19 -13.43 32.78
CA MET A 379 14.02 -14.17 32.29
C MET A 379 14.27 -15.69 32.10
N GLY A 380 15.13 -16.27 32.94
CA GLY A 380 15.48 -17.69 32.91
C GLY A 380 16.55 -18.09 31.89
N LEU A 381 17.18 -17.13 31.21
CA LEU A 381 18.26 -17.40 30.25
C LEU A 381 19.61 -17.61 30.94
N ALA A 382 20.40 -18.56 30.42
CA ALA A 382 21.83 -18.67 30.68
C ALA A 382 22.64 -17.82 29.71
N SER A 383 22.31 -17.88 28.42
CA SER A 383 22.96 -17.07 27.39
C SER A 383 22.04 -16.81 26.19
N ARG A 384 22.36 -15.79 25.40
CA ARG A 384 21.76 -15.53 24.08
C ARG A 384 22.84 -15.20 23.05
N ARG A 385 22.66 -15.69 21.82
CA ARG A 385 23.45 -15.35 20.65
C ARG A 385 22.63 -14.58 19.64
N ARG A 386 23.21 -13.58 19.01
CA ARG A 386 22.60 -12.80 17.93
C ARG A 386 23.52 -12.75 16.72
N TYR A 387 22.93 -12.76 15.53
CA TYR A 387 23.67 -12.79 14.27
C TYR A 387 23.58 -11.46 13.52
N ARG A 388 24.68 -11.06 12.87
CA ARG A 388 24.71 -10.02 11.85
C ARG A 388 24.69 -10.67 10.47
N TRP A 389 23.61 -10.48 9.75
CA TRP A 389 23.51 -10.92 8.38
C TRP A 389 24.02 -9.84 7.41
N THR A 390 24.75 -10.25 6.39
CA THR A 390 25.17 -9.43 5.25
C THR A 390 25.23 -10.36 4.04
N ASP A 391 24.51 -10.01 2.97
CA ASP A 391 24.42 -10.80 1.73
C ASP A 391 24.10 -12.29 1.95
N GLY A 392 23.17 -12.58 2.88
CA GLY A 392 22.74 -13.94 3.19
C GLY A 392 23.72 -14.77 4.02
N ARG A 393 24.80 -14.17 4.55
CA ARG A 393 25.80 -14.80 5.41
C ARG A 393 25.99 -14.05 6.72
N ILE A 394 26.52 -14.74 7.73
CA ILE A 394 26.80 -14.16 9.03
C ILE A 394 28.16 -13.46 8.99
N ALA A 395 28.15 -12.14 9.00
CA ALA A 395 29.35 -11.29 9.01
C ALA A 395 29.92 -11.07 10.43
N ASP A 396 29.10 -11.24 11.46
CA ASP A 396 29.49 -11.17 12.88
C ASP A 396 28.41 -11.81 13.77
N TYR A 397 28.75 -12.18 15.00
CA TYR A 397 27.80 -12.63 16.01
C TYR A 397 28.27 -12.25 17.42
N TRP A 398 27.34 -12.19 18.37
CA TRP A 398 27.61 -11.81 19.76
C TRP A 398 26.84 -12.69 20.74
N ASP A 399 27.56 -13.13 21.78
CA ASP A 399 27.06 -13.92 22.89
C ASP A 399 26.94 -13.05 24.14
N GLU A 400 25.76 -13.05 24.75
CA GLU A 400 25.49 -12.41 26.03
C GLU A 400 25.19 -13.50 27.06
N VAL A 401 25.93 -13.52 28.17
CA VAL A 401 25.80 -14.53 29.23
C VAL A 401 25.20 -13.88 30.46
N PHE A 402 24.14 -14.46 30.99
CA PHE A 402 23.39 -13.93 32.13
C PHE A 402 23.70 -14.65 33.46
N THR A 403 24.39 -15.80 33.42
CA THR A 403 24.75 -16.59 34.61
C THR A 403 26.25 -16.54 34.90
N ALA A 404 26.61 -16.57 36.19
CA ALA A 404 28.01 -16.53 36.62
C ALA A 404 28.82 -17.77 36.15
N ASP A 405 28.17 -18.94 36.07
CA ASP A 405 28.78 -20.21 35.65
C ASP A 405 28.95 -20.34 34.12
N GLY A 406 28.28 -19.50 33.32
CA GLY A 406 28.36 -19.51 31.85
C GLY A 406 29.59 -18.78 31.29
N ALA A 407 30.32 -18.03 32.13
CA ALA A 407 31.47 -17.22 31.73
C ALA A 407 32.71 -18.06 31.35
N ASP A 408 32.84 -19.27 31.89
CA ASP A 408 34.02 -20.14 31.72
C ASP A 408 33.97 -21.03 30.46
N GLY A 409 32.80 -21.14 29.79
CA GLY A 409 32.57 -22.08 28.68
C GLY A 409 32.39 -21.45 27.29
N HIS A 410 32.11 -20.15 27.19
CA HIS A 410 31.85 -19.45 25.92
C HIS A 410 32.92 -18.38 25.66
N ALA A 411 34.07 -18.82 25.15
CA ALA A 411 35.19 -17.96 24.76
C ALA A 411 34.91 -17.19 23.46
N ALA A 412 33.88 -16.34 23.49
CA ALA A 412 33.72 -15.16 22.64
C ALA A 412 32.98 -14.05 23.41
N LEU A 413 33.18 -13.97 24.73
CA LEU A 413 32.97 -12.74 25.49
C LEU A 413 34.03 -11.72 25.03
N ASP A 414 33.88 -11.16 23.83
CA ASP A 414 34.72 -10.05 23.41
C ASP A 414 33.90 -8.76 23.39
N ASP A 415 34.44 -7.82 24.15
CA ASP A 415 34.09 -6.41 24.32
C ASP A 415 34.28 -5.59 23.03
N GLN A 416 34.08 -6.24 21.87
CA GLN A 416 34.35 -5.71 20.54
C GLN A 416 33.24 -6.11 19.57
N SER A 417 32.17 -5.30 19.56
CA SER A 417 31.19 -5.28 18.47
C SER A 417 31.34 -3.98 17.71
N ALA A 418 31.29 -3.98 16.38
CA ALA A 418 31.40 -2.76 15.56
C ALA A 418 30.28 -1.73 15.80
N PHE A 419 29.11 -2.16 16.33
CA PHE A 419 28.02 -1.27 16.74
C PHE A 419 28.31 -0.59 18.10
N ILE A 420 28.79 -1.35 19.10
CA ILE A 420 29.28 -0.83 20.39
C ILE A 420 30.60 -0.06 20.23
N ALA A 421 31.43 -0.42 19.25
CA ALA A 421 32.66 0.29 18.90
C ALA A 421 32.38 1.61 18.15
N SER A 422 31.21 1.75 17.51
CA SER A 422 30.72 3.00 16.93
C SER A 422 30.02 3.93 17.94
N LEU A 423 29.79 3.46 19.17
CA LEU A 423 29.17 4.20 20.28
C LEU A 423 30.17 4.97 21.16
N GLY A 424 31.43 5.08 20.74
CA GLY A 424 32.44 5.92 21.41
C GLY A 424 33.36 5.17 22.38
N THR A 425 34.52 5.77 22.61
CA THR A 425 35.75 5.23 23.21
C THR A 425 35.69 4.79 24.68
N ASN A 426 34.53 4.86 25.36
CA ASN A 426 34.41 4.53 26.78
C ASN A 426 33.65 3.23 27.04
N ARG A 427 34.42 2.14 26.98
CA ARG A 427 34.00 0.76 27.29
C ARG A 427 33.77 0.56 28.80
N SER A 428 32.61 0.98 29.32
CA SER A 428 32.23 0.72 30.71
C SER A 428 31.12 -0.35 30.81
N PRO A 429 31.12 -1.21 31.85
CA PRO A 429 30.02 -2.15 32.13
C PRO A 429 28.62 -1.50 32.11
N ARG A 430 28.56 -0.22 32.50
CA ARG A 430 27.34 0.60 32.51
C ARG A 430 26.70 0.77 31.13
N MET A 431 27.48 0.76 30.04
CA MET A 431 26.95 0.90 28.67
C MET A 431 26.28 -0.39 28.17
N ARG A 432 26.78 -1.57 28.57
CA ARG A 432 26.14 -2.85 28.25
C ARG A 432 24.77 -2.96 28.93
N ASP A 433 24.67 -2.51 30.18
CA ASP A 433 23.41 -2.49 30.92
C ASP A 433 22.38 -1.55 30.27
N VAL A 434 22.82 -0.37 29.79
CA VAL A 434 21.94 0.59 29.09
C VAL A 434 21.37 0.02 27.79
N LEU A 435 22.18 -0.64 26.96
CA LEU A 435 21.68 -1.27 25.72
C LEU A 435 20.69 -2.41 26.01
N GLY A 436 20.94 -3.19 27.07
CA GLY A 436 20.00 -4.20 27.55
C GLY A 436 18.66 -3.59 27.98
N THR A 437 18.68 -2.48 28.72
CA THR A 437 17.45 -1.79 29.13
C THR A 437 16.70 -1.15 27.97
N ILE A 438 17.39 -0.55 26.99
CA ILE A 438 16.73 0.02 25.79
C ILE A 438 15.91 -1.03 25.05
N GLN A 439 16.49 -2.20 24.82
CA GLN A 439 15.81 -3.28 24.10
C GLN A 439 14.65 -3.86 24.91
N ALA A 440 14.81 -3.98 26.22
CA ALA A 440 13.73 -4.44 27.10
C ALA A 440 12.56 -3.44 27.16
N ASP A 441 12.84 -2.14 27.25
CA ASP A 441 11.83 -1.08 27.24
C ASP A 441 11.06 -1.07 25.90
N GLN A 442 11.78 -1.18 24.78
CA GLN A 442 11.17 -1.28 23.46
C GLN A 442 10.33 -2.55 23.30
N ASP A 443 10.82 -3.71 23.74
CA ASP A 443 10.08 -4.98 23.66
C ASP A 443 8.81 -4.94 24.54
N ALA A 444 8.89 -4.36 25.74
CA ALA A 444 7.73 -4.15 26.60
C ALA A 444 6.64 -3.29 25.91
N ILE A 445 7.04 -2.23 25.19
CA ILE A 445 6.13 -1.41 24.39
C ILE A 445 5.57 -2.19 23.21
N ILE A 446 6.40 -2.95 22.48
CA ILE A 446 5.97 -3.77 21.34
C ILE A 446 4.93 -4.80 21.79
N ARG A 447 5.16 -5.47 22.91
CA ARG A 447 4.32 -6.57 23.43
C ARG A 447 3.14 -6.11 24.29
N ALA A 448 3.00 -4.82 24.59
CA ALA A 448 1.87 -4.32 25.35
C ALA A 448 0.53 -4.64 24.67
N GLY A 449 -0.55 -4.83 25.44
CA GLY A 449 -1.85 -5.20 24.88
C GLY A 449 -2.43 -4.15 23.91
N SER A 450 -3.37 -4.56 23.05
CA SER A 450 -4.05 -3.68 22.08
C SER A 450 -5.21 -2.85 22.68
N ARG A 451 -5.53 -3.01 23.97
CA ARG A 451 -6.74 -2.38 24.55
C ARG A 451 -6.49 -0.91 24.89
N GLY A 452 -7.31 -0.02 24.34
CA GLY A 452 -7.21 1.42 24.56
C GLY A 452 -6.12 2.08 23.72
N ALA A 453 -5.75 3.30 24.09
CA ALA A 453 -4.69 4.06 23.44
C ALA A 453 -3.37 3.91 24.22
N LEU A 454 -2.34 3.39 23.56
CA LEU A 454 -0.97 3.42 24.05
C LEU A 454 -0.22 4.56 23.37
N VAL A 455 0.25 5.52 24.15
CA VAL A 455 1.12 6.60 23.69
C VAL A 455 2.58 6.19 23.90
N VAL A 456 3.37 6.24 22.83
CA VAL A 456 4.81 6.06 22.83
C VAL A 456 5.45 7.43 22.62
N ASP A 457 5.77 8.07 23.74
CA ASP A 457 6.40 9.40 23.77
C ASP A 457 7.92 9.26 23.80
N GLY A 458 8.63 9.87 22.87
CA GLY A 458 10.08 9.75 22.86
C GLY A 458 10.74 10.78 21.96
N GLY A 459 11.96 11.14 22.29
CA GLY A 459 12.70 12.12 21.50
C GLY A 459 13.20 11.60 20.14
N PRO A 460 13.90 12.44 19.36
CA PRO A 460 14.57 12.01 18.14
C PRO A 460 15.62 10.93 18.43
N GLY A 461 15.80 10.00 17.48
CA GLY A 461 16.82 8.95 17.58
C GLY A 461 16.59 7.83 18.60
N THR A 462 15.42 7.80 19.25
CA THR A 462 15.03 6.76 20.23
C THR A 462 14.43 5.50 19.59
N GLY A 463 14.13 5.52 18.28
CA GLY A 463 13.60 4.38 17.53
C GLY A 463 12.07 4.20 17.58
N LYS A 464 11.31 5.23 17.98
CA LYS A 464 9.84 5.25 18.05
C LYS A 464 9.13 4.59 16.86
N THR A 465 9.45 5.01 15.63
CA THR A 465 8.83 4.47 14.42
C THR A 465 9.08 2.97 14.27
N VAL A 466 10.30 2.50 14.54
CA VAL A 466 10.62 1.07 14.50
C VAL A 466 9.81 0.31 15.54
N VAL A 467 9.68 0.85 16.75
CA VAL A 467 8.80 0.29 17.79
C VAL A 467 7.35 0.22 17.31
N ALA A 468 6.83 1.25 16.65
CA ALA A 468 5.48 1.29 16.09
C ALA A 468 5.25 0.19 15.03
N LEU A 469 6.20 0.01 14.12
CA LEU A 469 6.15 -0.99 13.05
C LEU A 469 6.21 -2.42 13.60
N HIS A 470 7.17 -2.68 14.51
CA HIS A 470 7.25 -3.97 15.19
C HIS A 470 6.00 -4.25 16.02
N ARG A 471 5.46 -3.25 16.71
CA ARG A 471 4.21 -3.38 17.46
C ARG A 471 3.03 -3.71 16.55
N SER A 472 2.92 -3.06 15.40
CA SER A 472 1.88 -3.36 14.39
C SER A 472 1.90 -4.84 14.00
N ALA A 473 3.10 -5.37 13.70
CA ALA A 473 3.30 -6.78 13.37
C ALA A 473 3.03 -7.73 14.54
N TYR A 474 3.47 -7.37 15.75
CA TYR A 474 3.20 -8.15 16.95
C TYR A 474 1.70 -8.23 17.25
N LEU A 475 0.97 -7.13 17.12
CA LEU A 475 -0.47 -7.08 17.40
C LEU A 475 -1.29 -7.89 16.39
N LEU A 476 -0.93 -7.85 15.09
CA LEU A 476 -1.53 -8.71 14.07
C LEU A 476 -1.36 -10.20 14.38
N TYR A 477 -0.22 -10.58 14.96
CA TYR A 477 0.06 -11.96 15.35
C TYR A 477 -0.61 -12.36 16.68
N SER A 478 -0.55 -11.49 17.69
CA SER A 478 -0.94 -11.83 19.07
C SER A 478 -2.43 -11.63 19.37
N ASP A 479 -3.12 -10.76 18.63
CA ASP A 479 -4.55 -10.47 18.82
C ASP A 479 -5.38 -10.96 17.62
N PRO A 480 -6.08 -12.11 17.74
CA PRO A 480 -6.90 -12.66 16.67
C PRO A 480 -8.01 -11.72 16.17
N ARG A 481 -8.36 -10.68 16.93
CA ARG A 481 -9.35 -9.67 16.50
C ARG A 481 -8.83 -8.77 15.38
N LEU A 482 -7.50 -8.64 15.27
CA LEU A 482 -6.82 -7.78 14.29
C LEU A 482 -6.46 -8.53 13.00
N GLY A 483 -6.55 -9.86 12.99
CA GLY A 483 -6.18 -10.70 11.85
C GLY A 483 -7.04 -10.48 10.59
N GLN A 484 -6.46 -10.77 9.42
CA GLN A 484 -6.98 -10.52 8.07
C GLN A 484 -8.38 -11.12 7.77
N HIS A 485 -8.84 -12.10 8.56
CA HIS A 485 -10.12 -12.78 8.35
C HIS A 485 -11.34 -12.05 8.92
N ARG A 486 -11.14 -10.94 9.66
CA ARG A 486 -12.23 -10.07 10.13
C ARG A 486 -12.08 -8.69 9.51
N ARG A 487 -13.21 -8.02 9.27
CA ARG A 487 -13.36 -6.69 8.64
C ARG A 487 -12.61 -5.52 9.33
N GLY A 488 -11.65 -5.79 10.22
CA GLY A 488 -11.01 -4.82 11.10
C GLY A 488 -9.59 -4.41 10.74
N GLY A 489 -8.70 -5.30 10.26
CA GLY A 489 -7.32 -4.94 9.88
C GLY A 489 -6.53 -4.03 10.85
N VAL A 490 -5.41 -3.49 10.37
CA VAL A 490 -4.62 -2.44 11.04
C VAL A 490 -4.37 -1.31 10.05
N LEU A 491 -4.65 -0.07 10.46
CA LEU A 491 -4.31 1.13 9.70
C LEU A 491 -3.04 1.77 10.28
N PHE A 492 -2.08 2.09 9.44
CA PHE A 492 -0.89 2.86 9.77
C PHE A 492 -0.95 4.22 9.08
N VAL A 493 -1.00 5.28 9.88
CA VAL A 493 -1.08 6.67 9.43
C VAL A 493 0.29 7.33 9.63
N GLY A 494 0.88 7.78 8.52
CA GLY A 494 2.16 8.49 8.52
C GLY A 494 2.03 9.98 8.17
N PRO A 495 3.06 10.79 8.43
CA PRO A 495 3.04 12.23 8.20
C PRO A 495 3.05 12.63 6.72
N HIS A 496 3.78 11.89 5.86
CA HIS A 496 3.92 12.22 4.43
C HIS A 496 4.25 11.00 3.57
N ARG A 497 4.04 11.12 2.25
CA ARG A 497 4.20 10.00 1.30
C ARG A 497 5.64 9.43 1.22
N PRO A 498 6.72 10.24 1.18
CA PRO A 498 8.09 9.70 1.18
C PRO A 498 8.38 8.80 2.38
N TYR A 499 7.88 9.17 3.56
CA TYR A 499 7.99 8.36 4.77
C TYR A 499 7.19 7.05 4.66
N LEU A 500 5.98 7.08 4.09
CA LEU A 500 5.19 5.86 3.90
C LEU A 500 5.85 4.86 2.95
N SER A 501 6.55 5.33 1.92
CA SER A 501 7.33 4.43 1.05
C SER A 501 8.36 3.62 1.84
N TYR A 502 9.04 4.24 2.81
CA TYR A 502 9.95 3.54 3.70
C TYR A 502 9.21 2.50 4.56
N VAL A 503 8.06 2.85 5.13
CA VAL A 503 7.22 1.94 5.93
C VAL A 503 6.75 0.73 5.11
N SER A 504 6.33 0.96 3.86
CA SER A 504 5.87 -0.08 2.93
C SER A 504 6.96 -1.10 2.59
N ASP A 505 8.23 -0.75 2.70
CA ASP A 505 9.35 -1.70 2.51
C ASP A 505 9.64 -2.52 3.79
N VAL A 506 9.45 -1.90 4.96
CA VAL A 506 9.80 -2.47 6.27
C VAL A 506 8.76 -3.47 6.79
N LEU A 507 7.46 -3.17 6.72
CA LEU A 507 6.41 -4.07 7.24
C LEU A 507 6.44 -5.45 6.56
N PRO A 508 6.58 -5.55 5.23
CA PRO A 508 6.78 -6.83 4.57
C PRO A 508 8.06 -7.56 5.00
N SER A 509 9.11 -6.84 5.43
CA SER A 509 10.35 -7.44 5.99
C SER A 509 10.17 -8.02 7.40
N LEU A 510 9.07 -7.68 8.06
CA LEU A 510 8.62 -8.25 9.34
C LEU A 510 7.63 -9.40 9.14
N GLY A 511 7.31 -9.75 7.89
CA GLY A 511 6.42 -10.85 7.53
C GLY A 511 4.94 -10.50 7.55
N GLU A 512 4.59 -9.22 7.40
CA GLU A 512 3.20 -8.74 7.41
C GLU A 512 2.80 -8.04 6.10
N GLU A 513 1.68 -8.47 5.52
CA GLU A 513 1.03 -7.87 4.35
C GLU A 513 -0.38 -7.32 4.67
N GLY A 514 -0.81 -7.40 5.95
CA GLY A 514 -2.17 -7.07 6.40
C GLY A 514 -2.39 -5.64 6.90
N VAL A 515 -1.38 -4.76 6.80
CA VAL A 515 -1.44 -3.37 7.29
C VAL A 515 -1.77 -2.44 6.12
N GLN A 516 -2.82 -1.65 6.26
CA GLN A 516 -3.12 -0.55 5.34
C GLN A 516 -2.28 0.67 5.74
N THR A 517 -1.63 1.33 4.78
CA THR A 517 -0.81 2.53 5.04
C THR A 517 -1.39 3.72 4.29
N CYS A 518 -1.53 4.88 4.94
CA CYS A 518 -2.04 6.09 4.30
C CYS A 518 -1.48 7.36 4.97
N VAL A 519 -1.54 8.50 4.27
CA VAL A 519 -1.51 9.81 4.94
C VAL A 519 -2.94 10.24 5.25
N LEU A 520 -3.13 11.14 6.21
CA LEU A 520 -4.48 11.51 6.65
C LEU A 520 -5.37 12.05 5.51
N ARG A 521 -4.79 12.79 4.57
CA ARG A 521 -5.52 13.29 3.39
C ARG A 521 -6.00 12.19 2.45
N ASP A 522 -5.41 10.99 2.46
CA ASP A 522 -5.86 9.86 1.62
C ASP A 522 -7.18 9.25 2.14
N LEU A 523 -7.61 9.61 3.36
CA LEU A 523 -8.87 9.12 3.94
C LEU A 523 -10.12 9.73 3.28
N VAL A 524 -9.93 10.78 2.48
CA VAL A 524 -10.99 11.56 1.85
C VAL A 524 -10.62 11.78 0.39
N GLU A 525 -11.59 11.63 -0.51
CA GLU A 525 -11.37 11.73 -1.97
C GLU A 525 -10.77 13.07 -2.40
N GLU A 526 -11.25 14.17 -1.81
CA GLU A 526 -10.79 15.54 -2.08
C GLU A 526 -9.36 15.80 -1.60
N GLY A 527 -8.77 14.93 -0.78
CA GLY A 527 -7.44 15.15 -0.21
C GLY A 527 -6.31 15.17 -1.25
N ALA A 528 -6.53 14.58 -2.44
CA ALA A 528 -5.57 14.62 -3.54
C ALA A 528 -5.47 16.02 -4.19
N THR A 529 -6.55 16.79 -4.19
CA THR A 529 -6.66 18.10 -4.83
C THR A 529 -6.66 19.27 -3.83
N ALA A 530 -6.90 18.99 -2.55
CA ALA A 530 -6.92 19.99 -1.49
C ALA A 530 -5.57 20.71 -1.33
N GLY A 531 -5.60 22.05 -1.39
CA GLY A 531 -4.45 22.92 -1.15
C GLY A 531 -4.16 23.14 0.33
N GLU A 532 -2.98 23.66 0.65
CA GLU A 532 -2.68 24.11 2.01
C GLU A 532 -3.46 25.39 2.34
N GLU A 533 -3.95 25.51 3.58
CA GLU A 533 -4.59 26.75 4.03
C GLU A 533 -3.51 27.80 4.33
N THR A 534 -3.62 28.94 3.65
CA THR A 534 -2.66 30.04 3.77
C THR A 534 -2.95 30.95 4.96
N ASP A 535 -4.20 31.01 5.42
CA ASP A 535 -4.62 31.83 6.57
C ASP A 535 -4.58 30.99 7.86
N ALA A 536 -3.62 31.31 8.73
CA ALA A 536 -3.42 30.62 10.00
C ALA A 536 -4.62 30.74 10.97
N ASP A 537 -5.37 31.84 10.93
CA ASP A 537 -6.57 32.00 11.76
C ASP A 537 -7.71 31.11 11.25
N VAL A 538 -7.87 30.99 9.93
CA VAL A 538 -8.84 30.06 9.32
C VAL A 538 -8.50 28.61 9.68
N ALA A 539 -7.24 28.21 9.50
CA ALA A 539 -6.78 26.87 9.86
C ALA A 539 -7.03 26.56 11.34
N ARG A 540 -6.73 27.51 12.24
CA ARG A 540 -6.97 27.39 13.69
C ARG A 540 -8.45 27.25 14.05
N LEU A 541 -9.35 27.96 13.38
CA LEU A 541 -10.78 27.88 13.65
C LEU A 541 -11.36 26.52 13.22
N LYS A 542 -10.87 25.98 12.09
CA LYS A 542 -11.33 24.69 11.53
C LYS A 542 -10.75 23.47 12.25
N SER A 543 -9.58 23.59 12.86
CA SER A 543 -8.84 22.49 13.50
C SER A 543 -9.49 21.92 14.77
N SER A 544 -10.56 22.54 15.29
CA SER A 544 -11.21 22.14 16.54
C SER A 544 -12.20 21.00 16.38
N ALA A 545 -12.30 20.13 17.39
CA ALA A 545 -13.33 19.09 17.44
C ALA A 545 -14.76 19.65 17.52
N ASP A 546 -14.93 20.89 18.01
CA ASP A 546 -16.22 21.59 17.99
C ASP A 546 -16.69 21.88 16.58
N MET A 547 -15.77 22.26 15.67
CA MET A 547 -16.13 22.48 14.27
C MET A 547 -16.65 21.20 13.62
N VAL A 548 -16.01 20.06 13.88
CA VAL A 548 -16.51 18.75 13.41
C VAL A 548 -17.89 18.44 13.99
N ARG A 549 -18.15 18.77 15.26
CA ARG A 549 -19.49 18.64 15.88
C ARG A 549 -20.55 19.54 15.23
N ALA A 550 -20.16 20.61 14.53
CA ALA A 550 -21.12 21.47 13.83
C ALA A 550 -21.81 20.74 12.67
N ILE A 551 -21.17 19.72 12.09
CA ILE A 551 -21.74 18.88 11.02
C ILE A 551 -23.02 18.17 11.46
N GLU A 552 -23.04 17.63 12.69
CA GLU A 552 -24.25 16.96 13.22
C GLU A 552 -25.44 17.92 13.28
N LYS A 553 -25.21 19.19 13.65
CA LYS A 553 -26.27 20.21 13.66
C LYS A 553 -26.68 20.63 12.25
N ALA A 554 -25.72 20.70 11.32
CA ALA A 554 -25.97 20.99 9.92
C ALA A 554 -26.87 19.93 9.28
N VAL A 555 -26.62 18.64 9.54
CA VAL A 555 -27.46 17.54 9.03
C VAL A 555 -28.84 17.53 9.70
N ARG A 556 -28.92 17.67 11.03
CA ARG A 556 -30.20 17.69 11.76
C ARG A 556 -31.18 18.76 11.30
N PHE A 557 -30.68 19.88 10.77
CA PHE A 557 -31.52 20.92 10.19
C PHE A 557 -32.40 20.41 9.03
N TYR A 558 -31.91 19.41 8.30
CA TYR A 558 -32.62 18.75 7.19
C TYR A 558 -33.40 17.50 7.63
N GLU A 559 -33.47 17.21 8.94
CA GLU A 559 -34.22 16.09 9.53
C GLU A 559 -35.44 16.60 10.33
N GLU A 560 -35.92 17.82 10.05
CA GLU A 560 -37.07 18.43 10.74
C GLU A 560 -38.40 18.08 10.04
N PRO A 561 -39.36 17.44 10.72
CA PRO A 561 -40.62 17.03 10.10
C PRO A 561 -41.52 18.22 9.75
N PRO A 562 -42.33 18.13 8.68
CA PRO A 562 -43.31 19.16 8.34
C PRO A 562 -44.34 19.37 9.46
N THR A 563 -44.65 20.64 9.74
CA THR A 563 -45.63 21.02 10.77
C THR A 563 -47.04 21.27 10.21
N GLU A 564 -47.17 21.49 8.90
CA GLU A 564 -48.44 21.69 8.22
C GLU A 564 -49.03 20.34 7.76
N ALA A 565 -50.33 20.16 7.96
CA ALA A 565 -51.03 18.96 7.51
C ALA A 565 -51.30 19.04 6.00
N MET A 566 -51.18 17.90 5.31
CA MET A 566 -51.50 17.76 3.88
C MET A 566 -52.54 16.66 3.66
N THR A 567 -53.22 16.71 2.52
CA THR A 567 -54.15 15.67 2.08
C THR A 567 -53.57 14.99 0.86
N VAL A 568 -53.30 13.68 0.96
CA VAL A 568 -52.82 12.85 -0.14
C VAL A 568 -54.04 12.30 -0.88
N THR A 569 -54.19 12.66 -2.15
CA THR A 569 -55.36 12.31 -2.97
C THR A 569 -55.04 11.06 -3.79
N THR A 570 -55.66 9.93 -3.47
CA THR A 570 -55.50 8.69 -4.26
C THR A 570 -56.73 8.46 -5.15
N HIS A 571 -56.65 7.49 -6.06
CA HIS A 571 -57.79 7.10 -6.89
C HIS A 571 -59.01 6.59 -6.08
N TRP A 572 -58.82 6.22 -4.82
CA TRP A 572 -59.84 5.57 -3.99
C TRP A 572 -60.28 6.40 -2.79
N SER A 573 -59.39 7.23 -2.23
CA SER A 573 -59.69 8.07 -1.06
C SER A 573 -58.71 9.23 -0.87
N ASP A 574 -59.16 10.24 -0.15
CA ASP A 574 -58.32 11.32 0.36
C ASP A 574 -57.83 10.98 1.77
N ILE A 575 -56.51 10.85 1.95
CA ILE A 575 -55.89 10.47 3.22
C ILE A 575 -55.25 11.71 3.85
N ARG A 576 -55.63 12.04 5.08
CA ARG A 576 -55.07 13.18 5.80
C ARG A 576 -53.78 12.79 6.51
N LEU A 577 -52.69 13.47 6.16
CA LEU A 577 -51.37 13.35 6.77
C LEU A 577 -51.09 14.58 7.65
N GLY A 578 -51.05 14.39 8.96
CA GLY A 578 -50.82 15.44 9.95
C GLY A 578 -49.38 15.49 10.46
N ALA A 579 -49.04 16.54 11.22
CA ALA A 579 -47.72 16.72 11.82
C ALA A 579 -47.29 15.57 12.75
N ALA A 580 -48.24 14.95 13.46
CA ALA A 580 -47.95 13.79 14.30
C ALA A 580 -47.52 12.56 13.48
N ASP A 581 -48.08 12.40 12.28
CA ASP A 581 -47.74 11.28 11.39
C ASP A 581 -46.34 11.46 10.80
N TRP A 582 -46.02 12.69 10.38
CA TRP A 582 -44.67 13.06 9.95
C TRP A 582 -43.63 12.80 11.05
N ALA A 583 -43.94 13.17 12.29
CA ALA A 583 -43.04 12.93 13.42
C ALA A 583 -42.81 11.42 13.65
N VAL A 584 -43.86 10.60 13.61
CA VAL A 584 -43.74 9.13 13.76
C VAL A 584 -42.89 8.53 12.63
N ALA A 585 -43.11 8.94 11.39
CA ALA A 585 -42.31 8.46 10.26
C ALA A 585 -40.83 8.85 10.40
N PHE A 586 -40.53 10.07 10.85
CA PHE A 586 -39.16 10.55 11.03
C PHE A 586 -38.46 9.87 12.22
N GLU A 587 -39.19 9.47 13.25
CA GLU A 587 -38.68 8.68 14.38
C GLU A 587 -38.33 7.23 14.01
N ALA A 588 -38.75 6.74 12.84
CA ALA A 588 -38.44 5.40 12.36
C ALA A 588 -36.97 5.20 11.98
N ALA A 589 -36.23 6.30 11.70
CA ALA A 589 -34.82 6.24 11.38
C ALA A 589 -34.01 5.64 12.54
N GLU A 590 -33.38 4.49 12.32
CA GLU A 590 -32.63 3.81 13.37
C GLU A 590 -31.41 4.64 13.81
N PRO A 591 -31.13 4.75 15.13
CA PRO A 591 -29.96 5.48 15.63
C PRO A 591 -28.65 4.97 15.02
N GLY A 592 -27.91 5.86 14.36
CA GLY A 592 -26.64 5.54 13.71
C GLY A 592 -26.74 5.22 12.22
N THR A 593 -27.96 5.18 11.66
CA THR A 593 -28.15 5.11 10.21
C THR A 593 -27.75 6.45 9.57
N PRO A 594 -26.96 6.44 8.47
CA PRO A 594 -26.64 7.66 7.75
C PRO A 594 -27.89 8.34 7.16
N HIS A 595 -27.85 9.67 7.01
CA HIS A 595 -29.01 10.48 6.59
C HIS A 595 -29.66 10.01 5.28
N ASN A 596 -28.85 9.78 4.25
CA ASN A 596 -29.32 9.38 2.92
C ASN A 596 -29.90 7.97 2.93
N GLU A 597 -29.34 7.06 3.74
CA GLU A 597 -29.83 5.69 3.89
C GLU A 597 -31.12 5.63 4.75
N ALA A 598 -31.20 6.45 5.79
CA ALA A 598 -32.39 6.57 6.65
C ALA A 598 -33.62 7.06 5.87
N ARG A 599 -33.41 7.79 4.76
CA ARG A 599 -34.49 8.28 3.90
C ARG A 599 -35.43 7.16 3.44
N ASP A 600 -34.90 5.99 3.10
CA ASP A 600 -35.73 4.85 2.66
C ASP A 600 -36.54 4.27 3.83
N GLN A 601 -35.98 4.22 5.04
CA GLN A 601 -36.69 3.77 6.24
C GLN A 601 -37.87 4.71 6.57
N VAL A 602 -37.61 6.03 6.57
CA VAL A 602 -38.63 7.05 6.84
C VAL A 602 -39.72 7.03 5.77
N TRP A 603 -39.35 6.82 4.50
CA TRP A 603 -40.31 6.73 3.40
C TRP A 603 -41.21 5.50 3.52
N GLU A 604 -40.65 4.32 3.80
CA GLU A 604 -41.43 3.09 3.98
C GLU A 604 -42.36 3.17 5.19
N GLU A 605 -41.93 3.78 6.30
CA GLU A 605 -42.80 4.01 7.44
C GLU A 605 -43.93 4.99 7.10
N LEU A 606 -43.64 6.07 6.37
CA LEU A 606 -44.65 7.02 5.92
C LEU A 606 -45.73 6.36 5.06
N LEU A 607 -45.32 5.48 4.13
CA LEU A 607 -46.24 4.69 3.32
C LEU A 607 -47.07 3.73 4.19
N THR A 608 -46.47 3.11 5.20
CA THR A 608 -47.15 2.22 6.16
C THR A 608 -48.25 2.99 6.91
N ILE A 609 -47.94 4.16 7.45
CA ILE A 609 -48.91 5.01 8.15
C ILE A 609 -50.07 5.42 7.22
N LEU A 610 -49.78 5.76 5.97
CA LEU A 610 -50.82 6.12 5.00
C LEU A 610 -51.71 4.94 4.62
N VAL A 611 -51.14 3.74 4.47
CA VAL A 611 -51.88 2.50 4.21
C VAL A 611 -52.79 2.16 5.41
N ASP A 612 -52.28 2.25 6.64
CA ASP A 612 -53.04 1.94 7.85
C ASP A 612 -54.23 2.89 8.09
N LYS A 613 -54.13 4.12 7.57
CA LYS A 613 -55.20 5.12 7.62
C LYS A 613 -56.24 4.97 6.52
N HIS A 614 -56.02 4.10 5.55
CA HIS A 614 -56.97 3.88 4.47
C HIS A 614 -58.10 2.94 4.94
N GLU A 615 -59.34 3.42 4.91
CA GLU A 615 -60.52 2.65 5.32
C GLU A 615 -61.25 1.92 4.15
N GLY A 616 -60.61 1.77 2.98
CA GLY A 616 -61.21 1.21 1.76
C GLY A 616 -60.84 -0.24 1.41
N GLU A 617 -61.62 -0.87 0.52
CA GLU A 617 -61.43 -2.25 0.04
C GLU A 617 -60.45 -2.32 -1.16
N VAL A 618 -59.19 -1.92 -0.95
CA VAL A 618 -58.12 -2.02 -1.97
C VAL A 618 -56.99 -2.90 -1.44
N SER A 619 -56.32 -3.65 -2.33
CA SER A 619 -55.14 -4.40 -1.91
C SER A 619 -54.00 -3.46 -1.53
N GLU A 620 -53.35 -3.77 -0.41
CA GLU A 620 -52.23 -3.00 0.15
C GLU A 620 -51.12 -2.73 -0.88
N ALA A 621 -50.81 -3.70 -1.74
CA ALA A 621 -49.80 -3.57 -2.79
C ALA A 621 -50.16 -2.51 -3.85
N LEU A 622 -51.44 -2.42 -4.25
CA LEU A 622 -51.90 -1.43 -5.23
C LEU A 622 -51.93 -0.02 -4.62
N LEU A 623 -52.37 0.10 -3.37
CA LEU A 623 -52.37 1.37 -2.66
C LEU A 623 -50.95 1.91 -2.47
N ARG A 624 -50.01 1.06 -2.01
CA ARG A 624 -48.59 1.42 -1.89
C ARG A 624 -47.99 1.90 -3.21
N THR A 625 -48.31 1.23 -4.32
CA THR A 625 -47.82 1.63 -5.65
C THR A 625 -48.38 2.99 -6.09
N SER A 626 -49.64 3.29 -5.77
CA SER A 626 -50.23 4.59 -6.07
C SER A 626 -49.63 5.71 -5.22
N LEU A 627 -49.43 5.45 -3.92
CA LEU A 627 -48.84 6.42 -2.99
C LEU A 627 -47.38 6.73 -3.34
N SER A 628 -46.62 5.72 -3.76
CA SER A 628 -45.22 5.90 -4.15
C SER A 628 -45.02 6.69 -5.45
N GLN A 629 -46.08 6.87 -6.24
CA GLN A 629 -46.09 7.66 -7.47
C GLN A 629 -46.75 9.04 -7.30
N ASP A 630 -47.28 9.35 -6.11
CA ASP A 630 -47.90 10.64 -5.83
C ASP A 630 -46.85 11.77 -5.83
N ARG A 631 -47.00 12.72 -6.76
CA ARG A 631 -46.01 13.79 -6.95
C ARG A 631 -46.03 14.82 -5.83
N GLU A 632 -47.19 15.09 -5.22
CA GLU A 632 -47.30 16.08 -4.15
C GLU A 632 -46.68 15.54 -2.86
N LEU A 633 -46.94 14.26 -2.54
CA LEU A 633 -46.33 13.56 -1.42
C LEU A 633 -44.81 13.45 -1.59
N LEU A 634 -44.33 13.03 -2.76
CA LEU A 634 -42.89 12.97 -3.05
C LEU A 634 -42.22 14.34 -2.93
N THR A 635 -42.83 15.40 -3.48
CA THR A 635 -42.27 16.75 -3.39
C THR A 635 -42.23 17.27 -1.95
N ALA A 636 -43.26 16.99 -1.15
CA ALA A 636 -43.28 17.35 0.26
C ALA A 636 -42.21 16.60 1.05
N PHE A 637 -42.03 15.30 0.76
CA PHE A 637 -41.00 14.47 1.39
C PHE A 637 -39.59 14.89 0.98
N ASP A 638 -39.30 15.08 -0.32
CA ASP A 638 -37.99 15.51 -0.81
C ASP A 638 -37.55 16.87 -0.26
N ARG A 639 -38.52 17.74 0.07
CA ARG A 639 -38.24 19.02 0.74
C ARG A 639 -37.94 18.86 2.23
N ALA A 640 -38.58 17.88 2.88
CA ALA A 640 -38.45 17.65 4.31
C ALA A 640 -37.26 16.74 4.67
N TRP A 641 -36.86 15.86 3.74
CA TRP A 641 -35.72 14.95 3.86
C TRP A 641 -34.98 14.86 2.50
N PRO A 642 -34.24 15.91 2.13
CA PRO A 642 -33.50 15.95 0.86
C PRO A 642 -32.35 14.93 0.84
N VAL A 643 -31.97 14.47 -0.36
CA VAL A 643 -30.68 13.79 -0.53
C VAL A 643 -29.59 14.85 -0.48
N LEU A 644 -28.60 14.65 0.39
CA LEU A 644 -27.53 15.62 0.63
C LEU A 644 -26.18 15.06 0.20
N GLU A 645 -25.39 15.92 -0.45
CA GLU A 645 -23.97 15.69 -0.73
C GLU A 645 -23.10 16.37 0.32
N ALA A 646 -22.01 15.71 0.72
CA ALA A 646 -21.12 16.22 1.76
C ALA A 646 -20.40 17.51 1.34
N THR A 647 -20.03 17.62 0.06
CA THR A 647 -19.39 18.79 -0.53
C THR A 647 -20.30 20.02 -0.51
N ASP A 648 -21.59 19.83 -0.79
CA ASP A 648 -22.57 20.91 -0.78
C ASP A 648 -22.88 21.35 0.66
N LEU A 649 -23.08 20.39 1.58
CA LEU A 649 -23.32 20.69 3.00
C LEU A 649 -22.19 21.51 3.62
N VAL A 650 -20.93 21.10 3.38
CA VAL A 650 -19.76 21.82 3.91
C VAL A 650 -19.55 23.13 3.14
N GLY A 651 -19.83 23.16 1.84
CA GLY A 651 -19.79 24.39 1.04
C GLY A 651 -20.75 25.47 1.57
N ASP A 652 -21.95 25.08 2.00
CA ASP A 652 -22.94 25.98 2.57
C ASP A 652 -22.49 26.65 3.87
N LEU A 653 -21.63 25.99 4.66
CA LEU A 653 -21.01 26.60 5.86
C LEU A 653 -20.11 27.78 5.48
N TRP A 654 -19.47 27.73 4.32
CA TRP A 654 -18.54 28.77 3.85
C TRP A 654 -19.22 29.85 3.01
N SER A 655 -20.44 29.61 2.52
CA SER A 655 -21.18 30.55 1.67
C SER A 655 -22.31 31.28 2.41
N VAL A 656 -22.94 30.66 3.42
CA VAL A 656 -24.11 31.20 4.14
C VAL A 656 -23.76 31.53 5.60
N PRO A 657 -23.51 32.81 5.95
CA PRO A 657 -23.11 33.19 7.32
C PRO A 657 -24.14 32.84 8.40
N ALA A 658 -25.43 32.87 8.06
CA ALA A 658 -26.51 32.54 8.98
C ALA A 658 -26.53 31.04 9.31
N TYR A 659 -26.23 30.19 8.32
CA TYR A 659 -26.16 28.74 8.47
C TYR A 659 -24.98 28.35 9.35
N LEU A 660 -23.78 28.90 9.08
CA LEU A 660 -22.61 28.68 9.93
C LEU A 660 -22.84 29.10 11.39
N ARG A 661 -23.53 30.23 11.62
CA ARG A 661 -23.85 30.68 12.99
C ARG A 661 -24.84 29.77 13.72
N MET A 662 -25.75 29.14 13.00
CA MET A 662 -26.67 28.17 13.57
C MET A 662 -25.93 26.90 13.99
N CYS A 663 -25.05 26.39 13.13
CA CYS A 663 -24.28 25.17 13.38
C CYS A 663 -23.17 25.38 14.42
N ALA A 664 -22.47 26.50 14.37
CA ALA A 664 -21.35 26.87 15.22
C ALA A 664 -21.62 28.16 16.02
N PRO A 665 -22.53 28.14 17.02
CA PRO A 665 -22.93 29.33 17.77
C PRO A 665 -21.85 29.93 18.67
N TRP A 666 -20.74 29.21 18.91
CA TRP A 666 -19.60 29.69 19.68
C TRP A 666 -18.70 30.66 18.89
N LEU A 667 -18.83 30.71 17.56
CA LEU A 667 -18.07 31.63 16.73
C LEU A 667 -18.61 33.06 16.86
N SER A 668 -17.68 34.01 16.97
CA SER A 668 -17.98 35.44 16.88
C SER A 668 -18.36 35.83 15.45
N ARG A 669 -18.96 37.03 15.31
CA ARG A 669 -19.34 37.56 13.99
C ARG A 669 -18.14 37.86 13.09
N ASP A 670 -16.98 38.08 13.67
CA ASP A 670 -15.75 38.37 12.92
C ASP A 670 -15.12 37.06 12.43
N GLU A 671 -15.04 36.04 13.30
CA GLU A 671 -14.60 34.70 12.91
C GLU A 671 -15.48 34.08 11.82
N VAL A 672 -16.81 34.22 11.92
CA VAL A 672 -17.73 33.76 10.86
C VAL A 672 -17.42 34.44 9.54
N ARG A 673 -17.14 35.75 9.53
CA ARG A 673 -16.79 36.51 8.32
C ARG A 673 -15.46 36.06 7.75
N THR A 674 -14.46 35.79 8.59
CA THR A 674 -13.16 35.26 8.18
C THR A 674 -13.28 33.89 7.49
N LEU A 675 -14.22 33.05 7.95
CA LEU A 675 -14.46 31.73 7.37
C LEU A 675 -15.26 31.75 6.05
N GLN A 676 -15.84 32.89 5.65
CA GLN A 676 -16.61 32.96 4.40
C GLN A 676 -15.70 33.00 3.17
N ARG A 677 -16.08 32.27 2.11
CA ARG A 677 -15.31 32.19 0.86
C ARG A 677 -16.20 32.45 -0.35
N ALA A 678 -15.61 33.05 -1.40
CA ALA A 678 -16.31 33.29 -2.67
C ALA A 678 -16.47 32.00 -3.49
N GLU A 679 -15.49 31.09 -3.42
CA GLU A 679 -15.51 29.75 -4.00
C GLU A 679 -15.56 28.72 -2.86
N PRO A 680 -16.75 28.23 -2.46
CA PRO A 680 -16.91 27.38 -1.28
C PRO A 680 -16.27 25.99 -1.41
N GLN A 681 -16.10 25.50 -2.65
CA GLN A 681 -15.52 24.20 -2.96
C GLN A 681 -14.01 24.26 -3.27
N ALA A 682 -13.37 25.41 -3.08
CA ALA A 682 -11.91 25.51 -3.12
C ALA A 682 -11.34 24.88 -1.83
N TRP A 683 -11.27 23.55 -1.82
CA TRP A 683 -10.96 22.77 -0.63
C TRP A 683 -9.51 22.95 -0.17
N THR A 684 -9.37 23.09 1.14
CA THR A 684 -8.07 23.11 1.82
C THR A 684 -7.92 21.88 2.70
N VAL A 685 -6.70 21.55 3.11
CA VAL A 685 -6.43 20.45 4.04
C VAL A 685 -7.25 20.59 5.33
N SER A 686 -7.44 21.81 5.81
CA SER A 686 -8.25 22.10 7.01
C SER A 686 -9.75 21.82 6.85
N ASP A 687 -10.25 21.64 5.62
CA ASP A 687 -11.65 21.29 5.33
C ASP A 687 -11.89 19.77 5.34
N LEU A 688 -10.85 18.96 5.13
CA LEU A 688 -10.96 17.51 4.99
C LEU A 688 -11.62 16.83 6.20
N PRO A 689 -11.35 17.20 7.47
CA PRO A 689 -12.04 16.59 8.61
C PRO A 689 -13.56 16.86 8.62
N LEU A 690 -14.00 18.00 8.09
CA LEU A 690 -15.41 18.38 8.02
C LEU A 690 -16.12 17.62 6.91
N LEU A 691 -15.47 17.49 5.74
CA LEU A 691 -15.93 16.66 4.63
C LEU A 691 -16.04 15.19 5.03
N ASP A 692 -15.03 14.66 5.73
CA ASP A 692 -15.06 13.28 6.23
C ASP A 692 -16.22 13.03 7.19
N ALA A 693 -16.41 13.90 8.17
CA ALA A 693 -17.52 13.81 9.11
C ALA A 693 -18.88 13.93 8.41
N ALA A 694 -19.01 14.80 7.40
CA ALA A 694 -20.22 14.94 6.60
C ALA A 694 -20.49 13.68 5.79
N ARG A 695 -19.50 13.13 5.08
CA ARG A 695 -19.64 11.88 4.30
C ARG A 695 -20.09 10.71 5.18
N GLN A 696 -19.52 10.56 6.38
CA GLN A 696 -19.92 9.49 7.29
C GLN A 696 -21.32 9.68 7.87
N ARG A 697 -21.73 10.91 8.16
CA ARG A 697 -23.07 11.19 8.70
C ARG A 697 -24.16 11.13 7.63
N LEU A 698 -23.83 11.49 6.39
CA LEU A 698 -24.76 11.47 5.26
C LEU A 698 -24.87 10.09 4.63
N GLY A 699 -23.77 9.33 4.60
CA GLY A 699 -23.70 8.06 3.88
C GLY A 699 -23.61 8.29 2.38
N ASP A 700 -23.63 7.20 1.62
CA ASP A 700 -23.52 7.27 0.16
C ASP A 700 -24.91 7.46 -0.48
N PRO A 701 -25.13 8.57 -1.21
CA PRO A 701 -26.43 8.92 -1.79
C PRO A 701 -26.90 7.91 -2.86
N GLU A 702 -25.99 7.20 -3.50
CA GLU A 702 -26.32 6.18 -4.49
C GLU A 702 -26.57 4.81 -3.84
N THR A 703 -26.34 4.64 -2.53
CA THR A 703 -26.57 3.37 -1.82
C THR A 703 -28.01 2.90 -1.99
N SER A 704 -29.00 3.76 -1.77
CA SER A 704 -30.42 3.45 -1.97
C SER A 704 -30.75 3.04 -3.40
N ARG A 705 -30.11 3.67 -4.40
CA ARG A 705 -30.27 3.29 -5.80
C ARG A 705 -29.64 1.92 -6.08
N ARG A 706 -28.42 1.67 -5.59
CA ARG A 706 -27.72 0.39 -5.78
C ARG A 706 -28.43 -0.75 -5.05
N THR A 707 -28.93 -0.52 -3.85
CA THR A 707 -29.74 -1.49 -3.10
C THR A 707 -31.00 -1.84 -3.88
N ARG A 708 -31.75 -0.84 -4.38
CA ARG A 708 -32.92 -1.08 -5.23
C ARG A 708 -32.59 -1.82 -6.53
N LEU A 709 -31.50 -1.45 -7.21
CA LEU A 709 -31.02 -2.16 -8.41
C LEU A 709 -30.64 -3.60 -8.10
N ARG A 710 -30.00 -3.84 -6.95
CA ARG A 710 -29.62 -5.18 -6.47
C ARG A 710 -30.86 -6.00 -6.14
N GLU A 711 -31.81 -5.45 -5.40
CA GLU A 711 -33.08 -6.12 -5.06
C GLU A 711 -33.90 -6.43 -6.31
N ALA A 712 -33.99 -5.50 -7.26
CA ALA A 712 -34.64 -5.73 -8.54
C ALA A 712 -33.93 -6.80 -9.37
N ALA A 713 -32.59 -6.81 -9.39
CA ALA A 713 -31.81 -7.85 -10.05
C ALA A 713 -32.03 -9.23 -9.40
N VAL A 714 -32.04 -9.29 -8.07
CA VAL A 714 -32.34 -10.51 -7.29
C VAL A 714 -33.77 -10.97 -7.54
N ALA A 715 -34.75 -10.06 -7.56
CA ALA A 715 -36.15 -10.36 -7.82
C ALA A 715 -36.34 -10.89 -9.25
N ALA A 716 -35.76 -10.24 -10.26
CA ALA A 716 -35.80 -10.69 -11.64
C ALA A 716 -35.08 -12.05 -11.82
N GLN A 717 -34.00 -12.29 -11.08
CA GLN A 717 -33.33 -13.59 -11.08
C GLN A 717 -34.19 -14.67 -10.40
N ARG A 718 -34.91 -14.34 -9.32
CA ARG A 718 -35.87 -15.23 -8.66
C ARG A 718 -37.03 -15.57 -9.58
N GLU A 719 -37.56 -14.60 -10.31
CA GLU A 719 -38.63 -14.80 -11.30
C GLU A 719 -38.18 -15.73 -12.41
N ARG A 720 -37.03 -15.46 -13.05
CA ARG A 720 -36.43 -16.35 -14.06
C ARG A 720 -36.20 -17.77 -13.51
N MET A 721 -35.75 -17.90 -12.27
CA MET A 721 -35.52 -19.21 -11.65
C MET A 721 -36.85 -19.92 -11.35
N ALA A 722 -37.89 -19.18 -10.95
CA ALA A 722 -39.23 -19.73 -10.77
C ALA A 722 -39.77 -20.27 -12.10
N ASP A 723 -39.61 -19.52 -13.20
CA ASP A 723 -40.00 -19.94 -14.55
C ASP A 723 -39.23 -21.21 -14.98
N VAL A 724 -37.91 -21.26 -14.77
CA VAL A 724 -37.08 -22.44 -15.09
C VAL A 724 -37.49 -23.66 -14.25
N ILE A 725 -37.82 -23.47 -12.98
CA ILE A 725 -38.31 -24.55 -12.11
C ILE A 725 -39.67 -25.03 -12.62
N ASP A 726 -40.58 -24.12 -12.97
CA ASP A 726 -41.90 -24.46 -13.50
C ASP A 726 -41.81 -25.18 -14.87
N ASP A 727 -40.90 -24.76 -15.75
CA ASP A 727 -40.61 -25.43 -17.03
C ASP A 727 -40.03 -26.84 -16.83
N LEU A 728 -39.11 -27.00 -15.88
CA LEU A 728 -38.58 -28.31 -15.51
C LEU A 728 -39.67 -29.21 -14.92
N LEU A 729 -40.59 -28.66 -14.12
CA LEU A 729 -41.75 -29.39 -13.59
C LEU A 729 -42.71 -29.85 -14.70
N GLN A 730 -42.95 -29.02 -15.71
CA GLN A 730 -43.76 -29.40 -16.87
C GLN A 730 -43.08 -30.45 -17.75
N ALA A 731 -41.76 -30.37 -17.91
CA ALA A 731 -40.97 -31.31 -18.72
C ALA A 731 -40.86 -32.72 -18.10
N HIS A 732 -41.00 -32.86 -16.77
CA HIS A 732 -40.88 -34.14 -16.05
C HIS A 732 -42.24 -34.79 -15.72
N SER A 733 -43.27 -34.53 -16.50
CA SER A 733 -44.61 -35.12 -16.31
C SER A 733 -44.72 -36.62 -16.64
N TYR A 734 -43.61 -37.29 -16.98
CA TYR A 734 -43.55 -38.75 -17.12
C TYR A 734 -42.22 -39.30 -16.56
N ASP A 735 -42.34 -40.08 -15.49
CA ASP A 735 -41.39 -41.05 -14.91
C ASP A 735 -40.71 -40.71 -13.56
N ASP A 736 -41.10 -41.48 -12.53
CA ASP A 736 -40.49 -41.81 -11.22
C ASP A 736 -39.42 -40.88 -10.59
N GLY A 737 -39.84 -39.68 -10.16
CA GLY A 737 -38.96 -38.70 -9.51
C GLY A 737 -39.53 -37.96 -8.28
N GLU A 738 -40.43 -38.56 -7.49
CA GLU A 738 -41.11 -37.86 -6.38
C GLU A 738 -40.19 -37.31 -5.27
N GLY A 739 -38.92 -37.74 -5.18
CA GLY A 739 -37.98 -37.28 -4.14
C GLY A 739 -37.17 -36.02 -4.45
N VAL A 740 -36.85 -35.76 -5.73
CA VAL A 740 -36.03 -34.60 -6.15
C VAL A 740 -36.88 -33.35 -6.33
N LEU A 741 -38.13 -33.53 -6.76
CA LEU A 741 -39.11 -32.43 -6.94
C LEU A 741 -39.39 -31.69 -5.62
N VAL A 742 -39.58 -32.40 -4.51
CA VAL A 742 -39.89 -31.80 -3.20
C VAL A 742 -38.70 -31.02 -2.61
N MET A 743 -37.46 -31.37 -3.00
CA MET A 743 -36.24 -30.66 -2.57
C MET A 743 -36.08 -29.28 -3.25
N LEU A 744 -36.63 -29.10 -4.45
CA LEU A 744 -36.64 -27.81 -5.18
C LEU A 744 -37.72 -26.83 -4.67
N HIS A 745 -38.64 -27.28 -3.81
CA HIS A 745 -39.67 -26.44 -3.18
C HIS A 745 -39.19 -25.68 -1.94
N GLY A 746 -38.00 -25.99 -1.40
CA GLY A 746 -37.47 -25.32 -0.22
C GLY A 746 -37.06 -23.88 -0.51
N GLN A 747 -37.61 -22.91 0.23
CA GLN A 747 -37.21 -21.49 0.16
C GLN A 747 -35.69 -21.31 0.33
N ASP A 748 -35.04 -22.17 1.12
CA ASP A 748 -33.60 -22.15 1.35
C ASP A 748 -32.76 -22.47 0.10
N MET A 749 -33.22 -23.38 -0.78
CA MET A 749 -32.52 -23.69 -2.04
C MET A 749 -32.75 -22.64 -3.11
N ARG A 750 -33.95 -22.01 -3.15
CA ARG A 750 -34.23 -20.85 -4.03
C ARG A 750 -33.34 -19.66 -3.68
N ASN A 751 -33.00 -19.48 -2.40
CA ASN A 751 -32.08 -18.45 -1.94
C ASN A 751 -30.61 -18.73 -2.32
N SER A 752 -30.21 -20.00 -2.40
CA SER A 752 -28.83 -20.44 -2.72
C SER A 752 -28.48 -20.38 -4.23
N LEU A 753 -29.49 -20.19 -5.10
CA LEU A 753 -29.34 -20.17 -6.56
C LEU A 753 -29.18 -18.76 -7.16
N VAL A 754 -29.18 -17.72 -6.31
CA VAL A 754 -28.89 -16.35 -6.73
C VAL A 754 -27.37 -16.24 -6.94
N ASP A 755 -26.98 -15.84 -8.14
CA ASP A 755 -25.58 -15.59 -8.48
C ASP A 755 -25.17 -14.22 -7.93
N GLU A 756 -24.67 -14.21 -6.70
CA GLU A 756 -24.20 -12.98 -6.06
C GLU A 756 -23.05 -12.30 -6.83
N SER A 757 -22.32 -13.05 -7.68
CA SER A 757 -21.22 -12.49 -8.49
C SER A 757 -21.70 -11.68 -9.70
N ALA A 758 -22.97 -11.84 -10.09
CA ALA A 758 -23.62 -11.06 -11.14
C ALA A 758 -24.25 -9.74 -10.62
N LEU A 759 -24.21 -9.50 -9.31
CA LEU A 759 -24.79 -8.31 -8.70
C LEU A 759 -23.78 -7.13 -8.76
N PRO A 760 -24.23 -5.91 -9.10
CA PRO A 760 -23.38 -4.73 -9.05
C PRO A 760 -22.86 -4.55 -7.62
N THR A 761 -21.54 -4.70 -7.44
CA THR A 761 -20.90 -4.51 -6.14
C THR A 761 -19.99 -3.30 -6.26
N ALA A 762 -20.20 -2.28 -5.42
CA ALA A 762 -19.30 -1.14 -5.36
C ALA A 762 -17.90 -1.62 -4.93
N THR A 763 -16.85 -1.02 -5.50
CA THR A 763 -15.49 -1.26 -5.02
C THR A 763 -15.41 -0.72 -3.58
N PRO A 764 -15.18 -1.57 -2.57
CA PRO A 764 -15.18 -1.10 -1.19
C PRO A 764 -13.99 -0.17 -0.97
N ASP A 765 -14.25 1.02 -0.44
CA ASP A 765 -13.18 1.90 0.05
C ASP A 765 -12.47 1.19 1.21
N ARG A 766 -11.20 0.83 0.98
CA ARG A 766 -10.38 0.12 1.96
C ARG A 766 -9.99 0.99 3.15
N LEU A 767 -10.08 2.32 3.00
CA LEU A 767 -9.74 3.31 4.03
C LEU A 767 -10.96 3.83 4.81
N ALA A 768 -12.18 3.46 4.40
CA ALA A 768 -13.42 3.82 5.12
C ALA A 768 -13.51 3.16 6.51
N GLY A 769 -12.82 2.03 6.73
CA GLY A 769 -12.91 1.27 7.98
C GLY A 769 -14.24 0.50 8.13
N PRO A 770 -14.63 0.11 9.36
CA PRO A 770 -13.93 0.38 10.62
C PRO A 770 -12.67 -0.47 10.79
N PHE A 771 -11.61 0.16 11.31
CA PHE A 771 -10.37 -0.50 11.70
C PHE A 771 -10.41 -1.01 13.14
N ALA A 772 -9.81 -2.17 13.38
CA ALA A 772 -9.74 -2.77 14.70
C ALA A 772 -8.59 -2.19 15.55
N HIS A 773 -7.52 -1.71 14.91
CA HIS A 773 -6.42 -0.96 15.52
C HIS A 773 -5.87 0.10 14.55
N ILE A 774 -5.51 1.28 15.07
CA ILE A 774 -4.86 2.34 14.28
C ILE A 774 -3.53 2.71 14.92
N VAL A 775 -2.49 2.78 14.11
CA VAL A 775 -1.17 3.29 14.47
C VAL A 775 -1.00 4.66 13.83
N VAL A 776 -0.63 5.66 14.62
CA VAL A 776 -0.40 7.03 14.17
C VAL A 776 1.02 7.41 14.54
N ASP A 777 1.86 7.65 13.54
CA ASP A 777 3.20 8.23 13.75
C ASP A 777 3.19 9.75 13.57
N GLU A 778 4.10 10.44 14.24
CA GLU A 778 4.15 11.91 14.36
C GLU A 778 2.81 12.52 14.81
N ALA A 779 2.16 11.85 15.76
CA ALA A 779 0.79 12.14 16.18
C ALA A 779 0.62 13.54 16.83
N GLN A 780 1.72 14.21 17.18
CA GLN A 780 1.69 15.55 17.76
C GLN A 780 1.18 16.62 16.78
N GLU A 781 1.32 16.35 15.47
CA GLU A 781 0.93 17.27 14.39
C GLU A 781 -0.59 17.26 14.14
N LEU A 782 -1.30 16.18 14.54
CA LEU A 782 -2.73 16.02 14.26
C LEU A 782 -3.58 16.98 15.08
N THR A 783 -4.36 17.81 14.42
CA THR A 783 -5.38 18.66 15.02
C THR A 783 -6.51 17.85 15.67
N ASP A 784 -7.30 18.49 16.55
CA ASP A 784 -8.41 17.79 17.20
C ASP A 784 -9.49 17.34 16.20
N ALA A 785 -9.68 18.10 15.12
CA ALA A 785 -10.57 17.75 14.02
C ALA A 785 -10.08 16.49 13.28
N GLU A 786 -8.80 16.42 12.97
CA GLU A 786 -8.17 15.27 12.33
C GLU A 786 -8.22 14.01 13.20
N TRP A 787 -8.05 14.15 14.52
CA TRP A 787 -8.26 13.02 15.43
C TRP A 787 -9.68 12.44 15.37
N ARG A 788 -10.69 13.26 15.08
CA ARG A 788 -12.07 12.76 14.92
C ARG A 788 -12.20 11.84 13.72
N MET A 789 -11.52 12.14 12.61
CA MET A 789 -11.50 11.27 11.42
C MET A 789 -11.03 9.85 11.77
N LEU A 790 -10.01 9.75 12.62
CA LEU A 790 -9.44 8.46 13.05
C LEU A 790 -10.32 7.75 14.07
N LEU A 791 -10.87 8.48 15.05
CA LEU A 791 -11.75 7.91 16.08
C LEU A 791 -13.01 7.29 15.47
N LEU A 792 -13.60 7.93 14.46
CA LEU A 792 -14.76 7.39 13.77
C LEU A 792 -14.46 6.04 13.09
N ARG A 793 -13.25 5.92 12.54
CA ARG A 793 -12.79 4.68 11.90
C ARG A 793 -12.34 3.62 12.89
N CYS A 794 -12.15 3.91 14.17
CA CYS A 794 -11.79 2.90 15.17
C CYS A 794 -12.69 2.98 16.42
N PRO A 795 -13.91 2.40 16.34
CA PRO A 795 -14.87 2.43 17.45
C PRO A 795 -14.35 1.79 18.74
N SER A 796 -13.41 0.84 18.63
CA SER A 796 -12.77 0.18 19.78
C SER A 796 -11.80 1.10 20.54
N ARG A 797 -11.44 2.25 19.96
CA ARG A 797 -10.42 3.18 20.46
C ARG A 797 -9.08 2.50 20.76
N SER A 798 -8.77 1.47 19.97
CA SER A 798 -7.53 0.73 20.05
C SER A 798 -6.46 1.44 19.21
N PHE A 799 -5.54 2.14 19.85
CA PHE A 799 -4.55 2.98 19.17
C PHE A 799 -3.13 2.75 19.67
N THR A 800 -2.16 2.85 18.76
CA THR A 800 -0.76 3.08 19.07
C THR A 800 -0.41 4.48 18.56
N ILE A 801 -0.21 5.41 19.48
CA ILE A 801 0.02 6.82 19.21
C ILE A 801 1.49 7.09 19.43
N VAL A 802 2.22 7.50 18.40
CA VAL A 802 3.66 7.66 18.43
C VAL A 802 4.00 9.09 18.10
N GLY A 803 4.86 9.71 18.90
CA GLY A 803 5.19 11.11 18.70
C GLY A 803 6.16 11.68 19.72
N ASP A 804 6.40 12.98 19.59
CA ASP A 804 7.24 13.78 20.47
C ASP A 804 6.61 15.17 20.64
N ARG A 805 6.23 15.53 21.87
CA ARG A 805 5.67 16.86 22.17
C ARG A 805 6.65 17.98 21.81
N ALA A 806 7.95 17.75 21.95
CA ALA A 806 8.97 18.75 21.65
C ALA A 806 9.15 18.98 20.13
N GLN A 807 8.58 18.12 19.28
CA GLN A 807 8.60 18.29 17.82
C GLN A 807 7.30 18.84 17.25
N ALA A 808 6.33 19.20 18.10
CA ALA A 808 5.05 19.77 17.68
C ALA A 808 5.23 21.21 17.21
N ARG A 809 5.12 21.44 15.89
CA ARG A 809 5.39 22.76 15.29
C ARG A 809 4.53 23.86 15.91
N HIS A 810 3.21 23.68 15.93
CA HIS A 810 2.25 24.64 16.47
C HIS A 810 2.17 24.68 18.02
N GLY A 811 3.11 24.02 18.70
CA GLY A 811 3.18 23.96 20.15
C GLY A 811 2.25 22.89 20.77
N PHE A 812 2.78 22.15 21.75
CA PHE A 812 2.04 21.13 22.50
C PHE A 812 2.33 21.29 24.00
N THR A 813 1.69 22.28 24.61
CA THR A 813 1.92 22.67 26.00
C THR A 813 1.21 21.77 27.03
N GLU A 814 0.05 21.21 26.68
CA GLU A 814 -0.66 20.25 27.54
C GLU A 814 0.01 18.86 27.51
N SER A 815 -0.34 17.98 28.43
CA SER A 815 0.13 16.58 28.40
C SER A 815 -0.60 15.77 27.33
N TRP A 816 0.01 14.67 26.87
CA TRP A 816 -0.64 13.71 25.97
C TRP A 816 -2.00 13.23 26.50
N ARG A 817 -2.09 12.98 27.82
CA ARG A 817 -3.31 12.51 28.45
C ARG A 817 -4.43 13.54 28.34
N GLU A 818 -4.17 14.80 28.66
CA GLU A 818 -5.17 15.89 28.60
C GLU A 818 -5.69 16.09 27.17
N ARG A 819 -4.78 16.13 26.17
CA ARG A 819 -5.16 16.27 24.75
C ARG A 819 -6.05 15.12 24.29
N LEU A 820 -5.65 13.88 24.58
CA LEU A 820 -6.37 12.69 24.12
C LEU A 820 -7.72 12.51 24.84
N GLU A 821 -7.82 12.82 26.13
CA GLU A 821 -9.10 12.84 26.86
C GLU A 821 -10.07 13.85 26.25
N ARG A 822 -9.59 15.05 25.93
CA ARG A 822 -10.37 16.13 25.27
C ARG A 822 -10.87 15.72 23.88
N VAL A 823 -10.06 14.99 23.14
CA VAL A 823 -10.39 14.44 21.82
C VAL A 823 -11.36 13.25 21.91
N GLY A 824 -11.41 12.55 23.05
CA GLY A 824 -12.44 11.53 23.34
C GLY A 824 -11.91 10.14 23.68
N PHE A 825 -10.64 9.99 24.01
CA PHE A 825 -10.09 8.75 24.56
C PHE A 825 -10.40 8.61 26.05
N ASP A 826 -10.73 7.40 26.49
CA ASP A 826 -11.10 7.07 27.88
C ASP A 826 -10.07 6.17 28.59
N ARG A 827 -9.21 5.49 27.82
CA ARG A 827 -8.14 4.61 28.33
C ARG A 827 -6.83 4.95 27.64
N ILE A 828 -5.95 5.61 28.38
CA ILE A 828 -4.67 6.11 27.87
C ILE A 828 -3.54 5.61 28.78
N ASP A 829 -2.67 4.81 28.20
CA ASP A 829 -1.40 4.39 28.78
C ASP A 829 -0.26 5.14 28.10
N LEU A 830 0.76 5.53 28.85
CA LEU A 830 1.91 6.29 28.35
C LEU A 830 3.18 5.50 28.62
N ALA A 831 3.98 5.29 27.58
CA ALA A 831 5.32 4.73 27.65
C ALA A 831 6.32 5.73 27.07
N SER A 832 7.43 5.94 27.77
CA SER A 832 8.45 6.92 27.37
C SER A 832 9.73 6.26 26.89
N LEU A 833 10.31 6.74 25.78
CA LEU A 833 11.65 6.37 25.31
C LEU A 833 12.62 7.53 25.54
N SER A 834 13.57 7.35 26.46
CA SER A 834 14.46 8.43 26.93
C SER A 834 15.91 8.34 26.42
N ILE A 835 16.29 7.24 25.78
CA ILE A 835 17.66 7.02 25.32
C ILE A 835 17.74 7.11 23.79
N ASN A 836 18.58 8.02 23.32
CA ASN A 836 18.90 8.20 21.91
C ASN A 836 20.20 7.48 21.57
N TYR A 837 20.16 6.63 20.54
CA TYR A 837 21.32 5.89 20.03
C TYR A 837 21.62 6.19 18.55
N ARG A 838 20.83 7.04 17.89
CA ARG A 838 21.00 7.37 16.46
C ARG A 838 21.72 8.70 16.26
N THR A 839 21.28 9.76 16.94
CA THR A 839 21.87 11.10 16.82
C THR A 839 23.02 11.25 17.82
N PRO A 840 24.22 11.68 17.38
CA PRO A 840 25.36 11.89 18.26
C PRO A 840 25.16 12.91 19.39
N GLU A 841 25.88 12.73 20.51
CA GLU A 841 25.93 13.63 21.66
C GLU A 841 26.32 15.06 21.25
N GLU A 842 27.24 15.22 20.31
CA GLU A 842 27.72 16.52 19.83
C GLU A 842 26.60 17.33 19.15
N ILE A 843 25.72 16.66 18.41
CA ILE A 843 24.57 17.30 17.75
C ILE A 843 23.50 17.66 18.77
N MET A 844 23.23 16.76 19.72
CA MET A 844 22.24 17.03 20.76
C MET A 844 22.66 18.15 21.72
N ALA A 845 23.96 18.34 21.95
CA ALA A 845 24.48 19.46 22.73
C ALA A 845 24.18 20.83 22.09
N GLU A 846 24.13 20.90 20.76
CA GLU A 846 23.70 22.10 20.02
C GLU A 846 22.17 22.22 19.95
N ALA A 847 21.47 21.10 19.81
CA ALA A 847 20.02 21.10 19.60
C ALA A 847 19.20 21.33 20.88
N GLU A 848 19.63 20.78 22.03
CA GLU A 848 18.91 20.86 23.29
C GLU A 848 18.65 22.31 23.78
N PRO A 849 19.65 23.23 23.76
CA PRO A 849 19.42 24.62 24.18
C PRO A 849 18.36 25.34 23.35
N VAL A 850 18.30 25.08 22.03
CA VAL A 850 17.36 25.72 21.11
C VAL A 850 15.92 25.38 21.49
N ILE A 851 15.61 24.11 21.69
CA ILE A 851 14.24 23.70 22.02
C ILE A 851 13.87 24.08 23.46
N ARG A 852 14.80 23.96 24.42
CA ARG A 852 14.53 24.31 25.83
C ARG A 852 14.31 25.80 26.06
N ALA A 853 14.84 26.66 25.18
CA ALA A 853 14.57 28.09 25.24
C ALA A 853 13.09 28.41 24.93
N ALA A 854 12.45 27.64 24.04
CA ALA A 854 11.05 27.78 23.69
C ALA A 854 10.11 26.93 24.56
N LEU A 855 10.52 25.71 24.90
CA LEU A 855 9.77 24.70 25.67
C LEU A 855 10.64 24.14 26.81
N PRO A 856 10.63 24.77 28.00
CA PRO A 856 11.50 24.36 29.11
C PRO A 856 11.30 22.91 29.58
N ASP A 857 10.08 22.38 29.46
CA ASP A 857 9.68 21.02 29.83
C ASP A 857 9.87 19.99 28.70
N ALA A 858 10.54 20.36 27.59
CA ALA A 858 10.80 19.45 26.47
C ALA A 858 11.51 18.16 26.91
N ASN A 859 10.98 17.03 26.43
CA ASN A 859 11.51 15.69 26.68
C ASN A 859 12.67 15.38 25.72
N VAL A 860 13.85 15.95 26.00
CA VAL A 860 15.06 15.73 25.20
C VAL A 860 15.75 14.42 25.65
N PRO A 861 16.00 13.46 24.73
CA PRO A 861 16.56 12.17 25.07
C PRO A 861 18.06 12.26 25.32
N VAL A 862 18.57 11.38 26.20
CA VAL A 862 20.00 11.27 26.48
C VAL A 862 20.68 10.49 25.36
N SER A 863 21.63 11.13 24.69
CA SER A 863 22.44 10.46 23.67
C SER A 863 23.54 9.64 24.33
N ILE A 864 23.74 8.42 23.83
CA ILE A 864 24.80 7.51 24.31
C ILE A 864 25.88 7.25 23.26
N ARG A 865 25.80 7.94 22.13
CA ARG A 865 26.67 7.81 20.96
C ARG A 865 27.47 9.08 20.80
N SER A 866 28.79 9.00 20.79
CA SER A 866 29.66 10.09 20.32
C SER A 866 30.05 9.84 18.86
N GLY A 867 29.87 10.86 18.02
CA GLY A 867 30.27 10.83 16.61
C GLY A 867 31.75 11.11 16.41
N GLY A 868 32.41 11.76 17.38
CA GLY A 868 33.82 12.15 17.29
C GLY A 868 34.07 13.32 16.34
N PHE A 869 33.02 13.88 15.74
CA PHE A 869 33.05 15.05 14.87
C PHE A 869 32.25 16.19 15.53
N PRO A 870 32.84 17.36 15.77
CA PRO A 870 32.10 18.52 16.27
C PRO A 870 31.18 19.07 15.18
N VAL A 871 30.15 19.81 15.59
CA VAL A 871 29.30 20.58 14.68
C VAL A 871 30.14 21.67 14.00
N VAL A 872 30.05 21.76 12.68
CA VAL A 872 30.84 22.72 11.88
C VAL A 872 30.00 23.95 11.56
N HIS A 873 30.56 25.13 11.76
CA HIS A 873 29.94 26.40 11.37
C HIS A 873 30.76 27.06 10.26
N GLY A 874 30.09 27.68 9.27
CA GLY A 874 30.75 28.36 8.16
C GLY A 874 29.83 29.26 7.34
N PRO A 875 30.36 29.95 6.33
CA PRO A 875 29.54 30.73 5.39
C PRO A 875 28.80 29.85 4.39
N VAL A 876 27.65 30.30 3.87
CA VAL A 876 26.88 29.59 2.83
C VAL A 876 27.69 29.30 1.55
N SER A 877 28.75 30.08 1.28
CA SER A 877 29.69 29.80 0.20
C SER A 877 30.36 28.41 0.29
N ASP A 878 30.40 27.82 1.49
CA ASP A 878 31.05 26.54 1.74
C ASP A 878 30.11 25.34 1.49
N LEU A 879 28.83 25.57 1.17
CA LEU A 879 27.83 24.52 0.95
C LEU A 879 28.29 23.45 -0.06
N ARG A 880 28.70 23.88 -1.26
CA ARG A 880 29.19 22.96 -2.30
C ARG A 880 30.50 22.28 -1.90
N PRO A 881 31.55 22.99 -1.45
CA PRO A 881 32.79 22.37 -0.96
C PRO A 881 32.58 21.30 0.13
N VAL A 882 31.69 21.55 1.09
CA VAL A 882 31.37 20.62 2.18
C VAL A 882 30.75 19.34 1.62
N LEU A 883 29.74 19.46 0.75
CA LEU A 883 29.06 18.32 0.14
C LEU A 883 30.02 17.50 -0.74
N ASP A 884 30.80 18.16 -1.61
CA ASP A 884 31.73 17.48 -2.52
C ASP A 884 32.80 16.69 -1.74
N THR A 885 33.36 17.30 -0.70
CA THR A 885 34.37 16.65 0.15
C THR A 885 33.77 15.46 0.89
N TRP A 886 32.56 15.62 1.44
CA TRP A 886 31.91 14.56 2.20
C TRP A 886 31.49 13.39 1.31
N LEU A 887 30.91 13.66 0.13
CA LEU A 887 30.52 12.64 -0.85
C LEU A 887 31.72 11.85 -1.38
N ALA A 888 32.88 12.50 -1.54
CA ALA A 888 34.11 11.83 -1.93
C ALA A 888 34.65 10.89 -0.83
N ALA A 889 34.45 11.24 0.45
CA ALA A 889 34.90 10.44 1.59
C ALA A 889 33.94 9.29 1.95
N HIS A 890 32.65 9.42 1.62
CA HIS A 890 31.62 8.45 1.98
C HIS A 890 30.98 7.90 0.71
N ALA A 891 31.26 6.65 0.35
CA ALA A 891 30.76 6.07 -0.90
C ALA A 891 29.24 5.83 -0.93
N GLU A 892 28.63 5.51 0.22
CA GLU A 892 27.22 5.07 0.32
C GLU A 892 26.33 6.01 1.16
N GLY A 893 26.90 7.02 1.83
CA GLY A 893 26.14 7.86 2.76
C GLY A 893 25.12 8.79 2.08
N THR A 894 24.12 9.25 2.83
CA THR A 894 23.11 10.20 2.36
C THR A 894 23.27 11.56 3.01
N ALA A 895 23.04 12.63 2.26
CA ALA A 895 23.12 14.00 2.76
C ALA A 895 21.83 14.78 2.50
N CYS A 896 21.54 15.77 3.34
CA CYS A 896 20.41 16.67 3.17
C CYS A 896 20.81 18.13 3.41
N VAL A 897 20.36 19.01 2.53
CA VAL A 897 20.42 20.46 2.71
C VAL A 897 19.05 20.94 3.14
N ILE A 898 18.97 21.64 4.27
CA ILE A 898 17.72 22.18 4.82
C ILE A 898 17.84 23.69 4.93
N GLY A 899 16.84 24.42 4.43
CA GLY A 899 16.79 25.89 4.49
C GLY A 899 17.07 26.62 3.19
N ASP A 900 17.60 25.95 2.16
CA ASP A 900 17.83 26.53 0.83
C ASP A 900 16.89 25.91 -0.22
N PRO A 901 15.74 26.52 -0.53
CA PRO A 901 14.80 26.03 -1.54
C PRO A 901 15.31 26.23 -2.98
N THR A 902 16.35 27.05 -3.17
CA THR A 902 16.97 27.29 -4.48
C THR A 902 18.03 26.27 -4.82
N PHE A 903 18.56 25.56 -3.81
CA PHE A 903 19.55 24.51 -4.01
C PHE A 903 18.99 23.39 -4.89
N ARG A 904 19.81 22.95 -5.85
CA ARG A 904 19.52 21.80 -6.71
C ARG A 904 20.65 20.80 -6.55
N PRO A 905 20.38 19.59 -6.02
CA PRO A 905 21.41 18.60 -5.79
C PRO A 905 21.90 18.00 -7.11
N ASP A 906 23.22 17.86 -7.25
CA ASP A 906 23.87 17.26 -8.43
C ASP A 906 23.99 15.73 -8.33
N SER A 907 23.64 15.15 -7.17
CA SER A 907 23.75 13.72 -6.86
C SER A 907 22.43 13.19 -6.30
N PRO A 908 21.99 11.97 -6.67
CA PRO A 908 20.79 11.36 -6.12
C PRO A 908 20.92 11.03 -4.61
N ARG A 909 22.13 11.07 -4.05
CA ARG A 909 22.42 10.87 -2.62
C ARG A 909 22.22 12.12 -1.77
N VAL A 910 21.97 13.27 -2.40
CA VAL A 910 21.73 14.55 -1.72
C VAL A 910 20.28 14.98 -1.93
N ARG A 911 19.60 15.36 -0.86
CA ARG A 911 18.26 15.95 -0.91
C ARG A 911 18.29 17.41 -0.49
N SER A 912 17.34 18.19 -1.00
CA SER A 912 17.04 19.56 -0.54
C SER A 912 15.62 19.54 -0.02
N LEU A 913 15.43 19.81 1.26
CA LEU A 913 14.13 19.73 1.93
C LEU A 913 13.88 20.96 2.80
N THR A 914 12.63 21.26 3.09
CA THR A 914 12.28 22.19 4.17
C THR A 914 12.36 21.46 5.53
N PRO A 915 12.41 22.17 6.66
CA PRO A 915 12.35 21.54 7.98
C PRO A 915 11.16 20.58 8.12
N GLU A 916 9.99 20.95 7.60
CA GLU A 916 8.77 20.14 7.67
C GLU A 916 8.88 18.83 6.88
N LEU A 917 9.41 18.89 5.66
CA LEU A 917 9.58 17.69 4.82
C LEU A 917 10.71 16.77 5.30
N SER A 918 11.61 17.28 6.14
CA SER A 918 12.68 16.49 6.76
C SER A 918 12.21 15.62 7.93
N LYS A 919 11.03 15.92 8.51
CA LYS A 919 10.45 15.17 9.64
C LYS A 919 10.31 13.68 9.30
N GLY A 920 10.59 12.83 10.29
CA GLY A 920 10.55 11.37 10.12
C GLY A 920 11.65 10.77 9.22
N LEU A 921 12.54 11.59 8.65
CA LEU A 921 13.68 11.14 7.85
C LEU A 921 15.00 11.26 8.64
N GLU A 922 16.03 10.56 8.19
CA GLU A 922 17.37 10.57 8.78
C GLU A 922 18.43 10.60 7.67
N PHE A 923 19.51 11.36 7.87
CA PHE A 923 20.60 11.52 6.91
C PHE A 923 21.95 11.43 7.63
N ASP A 924 22.98 10.90 6.96
CA ASP A 924 24.32 10.83 7.56
C ASP A 924 24.93 12.22 7.74
N LEU A 925 24.73 13.10 6.75
CA LEU A 925 25.10 14.52 6.80
C LEU A 925 23.86 15.41 6.68
N VAL A 926 23.73 16.40 7.56
CA VAL A 926 22.77 17.50 7.38
C VAL A 926 23.53 18.82 7.32
N VAL A 927 23.20 19.63 6.32
CA VAL A 927 23.67 21.01 6.17
C VAL A 927 22.48 21.95 6.34
N LEU A 928 22.47 22.74 7.41
CA LEU A 928 21.49 23.81 7.61
C LEU A 928 21.98 25.08 6.96
N VAL A 929 21.11 25.77 6.23
CA VAL A 929 21.37 27.07 5.63
C VAL A 929 20.46 28.09 6.30
N ASP A 930 21.06 29.10 6.92
CA ASP A 930 20.38 30.20 7.60
C ASP A 930 19.24 29.74 8.55
N PRO A 931 19.53 28.88 9.54
CA PRO A 931 18.49 28.31 10.41
C PRO A 931 17.73 29.35 11.26
N GLU A 932 18.29 30.55 11.44
CA GLU A 932 17.62 31.68 12.09
C GLU A 932 16.40 32.17 11.29
N ASP A 933 16.36 31.90 9.98
CA ASP A 933 15.27 32.32 9.08
C ASP A 933 14.13 31.29 9.01
N PHE A 934 14.23 30.15 9.73
CA PHE A 934 13.20 29.10 9.70
C PHE A 934 11.88 29.52 10.37
N GLY A 935 11.90 30.58 11.19
CA GLY A 935 10.70 31.14 11.81
C GLY A 935 10.99 31.79 13.16
N THR A 936 9.95 32.33 13.79
CA THR A 936 10.06 32.95 15.13
C THR A 936 9.22 32.20 16.17
N GLY A 937 9.59 32.32 17.44
CA GLY A 937 8.83 31.71 18.54
C GLY A 937 9.00 30.19 18.62
N ILE A 938 7.94 29.48 19.01
CA ILE A 938 7.97 28.02 19.21
C ILE A 938 8.15 27.30 17.87
N GLU A 939 7.45 27.71 16.82
CA GLU A 939 7.53 27.08 15.49
C GLU A 939 8.95 27.09 14.94
N GLY A 940 9.62 28.24 14.93
CA GLY A 940 11.01 28.34 14.47
C GLY A 940 11.99 27.53 15.33
N ALA A 941 11.82 27.52 16.65
CA ALA A 941 12.67 26.72 17.55
C ALA A 941 12.49 25.22 17.32
N VAL A 942 11.26 24.77 17.08
CA VAL A 942 10.94 23.37 16.74
C VAL A 942 11.53 23.00 15.39
N ASP A 943 11.35 23.82 14.35
CA ASP A 943 11.86 23.53 13.01
C ASP A 943 13.39 23.48 13.00
N HIS A 944 14.06 24.35 13.75
CA HIS A 944 15.52 24.31 13.94
C HIS A 944 15.95 23.03 14.69
N TYR A 945 15.30 22.69 15.80
CA TYR A 945 15.57 21.47 16.57
C TYR A 945 15.37 20.19 15.74
N VAL A 946 14.27 20.12 15.00
CA VAL A 946 13.94 19.00 14.11
C VAL A 946 15.01 18.86 13.04
N ALA A 947 15.37 19.96 12.36
CA ALA A 947 16.34 19.95 11.27
C ALA A 947 17.73 19.47 11.73
N MET A 948 18.22 19.96 12.89
CA MET A 948 19.49 19.49 13.47
C MET A 948 19.46 17.99 13.80
N THR A 949 18.35 17.51 14.36
CA THR A 949 18.24 16.13 14.86
C THR A 949 18.07 15.08 13.77
N ARG A 950 17.92 15.48 12.49
CA ARG A 950 17.90 14.54 11.36
C ARG A 950 19.29 13.96 11.02
N ALA A 951 20.35 14.57 11.52
CA ALA A 951 21.73 14.11 11.30
C ALA A 951 22.06 12.88 12.16
N THR A 952 22.61 11.84 11.54
CA THR A 952 23.07 10.62 12.23
C THR A 952 24.59 10.52 12.35
N GLN A 953 25.35 11.36 11.63
CA GLN A 953 26.82 11.40 11.75
C GLN A 953 27.36 12.81 11.89
N GLN A 954 27.07 13.72 10.95
CA GLN A 954 27.64 15.07 10.92
C GLN A 954 26.57 16.14 10.69
N LEU A 955 26.72 17.26 11.39
CA LEU A 955 25.91 18.45 11.24
C LEU A 955 26.81 19.64 10.86
N VAL A 956 26.39 20.36 9.84
CA VAL A 956 27.03 21.60 9.39
C VAL A 956 25.97 22.71 9.39
N VAL A 957 26.29 23.85 10.00
CA VAL A 957 25.41 25.02 10.04
C VAL A 957 26.08 26.14 9.27
N LEU A 958 25.46 26.55 8.17
CA LEU A 958 25.96 27.59 7.29
C LEU A 958 25.10 28.85 7.41
N THR A 959 25.74 30.00 7.51
CA THR A 959 25.05 31.29 7.61
C THR A 959 25.52 32.24 6.51
N SER A 960 24.61 33.07 5.98
CA SER A 960 24.87 34.04 4.92
C SER A 960 25.62 35.29 5.40
N SER A 961 26.21 35.23 6.61
CA SER A 961 26.88 36.32 7.34
C SER A 961 28.17 36.80 6.69
#